data_AF-R6ZLK1-F1
#
_entry.id   AF-R6ZLK1-F1
#
_cell.length_a   1.000
_cell.length_b   1.000
_cell.length_c   1.000
_cell.angle_alpha   90.00
_cell.angle_beta   90.00
_cell.angle_gamma   90.00
#
_symmetry.space_group_name_H-M   'P 1'
#
loop_
_entity.id
_entity.type
_entity.pdbx_description
1 polymer ?
#
loop_
_entity_poly.entity_id
_entity_poly.type
_entity_poly.pdbx_seq_one_letter_code
_entity_poly.pdbx_strand_id
1 'polypeptide(L)'
;MPPEVTYDWVKKDTIEKPPIWCSVDLRDGNQALIEPMGLEEKLQFFEMLVKVGFKEIEVGFPAASDTEYQFVRALIERNMIPEDVTIQVLTQARDHIIRKTFEAVKGAPRAVVHLYNSTSVAQREQVFKKSKEEVKQLAIDGAKLLKSIADETEGNFTFEYSPESFPGTEVDYAVEVCNAVLDVWQPDAEHKAIINIPTTVQIAMPHVFACQVEYIHKHLKYRDAVVLSVHPHNDRGCGISDAEFGVLAGADRVEGTLFGNGERTGNVDVVTLALNMVCHGVEPGLDFSHINEIRETYELLTRMRVYERAPYAGDLVFTAFSGSHQDAISKGMAWWKEGKSHGRWEVPYLPIDPEDVGREYESDVIRINSQSGKGGIAFILKQNFGIALPDKMKEEVGYLMKGVSDQCHKELAPSDVYQIFEDHYINQREIFDIPECHFKQVEGGIEAEVTISQGRERRVIITNGNGRLDAVSNAIKLYFGVSYELSSYEEHAVSKGSSSRAAAYVGILCEGKMYWGVGLDEDIIKSSIAALVSAGNKMAQSENITEGREERIVEIMRYVQANYKSVTLDELSENFHLSKPYLSKYIKEHTGATFQEAVKKARMKKARAMLKETNQTVESIAANVGYETVEHFNRLFKKTYQMTPVQFRRENLKK
;
A
#
# COMPACT_ATOMS: atom_id res chain seq x y z
N MET A 1 24.32 34.56 10.79
CA MET A 1 25.28 33.88 11.68
C MET A 1 25.50 34.74 12.91
N PRO A 2 25.64 34.16 14.10
CA PRO A 2 26.06 34.90 15.30
C PRO A 2 27.48 35.49 15.13
N PRO A 3 27.86 36.52 15.93
CA PRO A 3 29.19 37.12 15.90
C PRO A 3 30.31 36.13 16.23
N GLU A 4 30.05 35.21 17.16
CA GLU A 4 30.90 34.07 17.47
C GLU A 4 30.20 32.79 16.99
N VAL A 5 30.87 32.01 16.18
CA VAL A 5 30.30 30.78 15.64
C VAL A 5 30.45 29.63 16.63
N THR A 6 29.35 28.96 16.94
CA THR A 6 29.29 27.85 17.88
C THR A 6 28.85 26.57 17.16
N TYR A 7 29.43 25.41 17.53
CA TYR A 7 29.20 24.14 16.85
C TYR A 7 29.11 22.93 17.80
N ASP A 8 28.92 23.13 19.11
CA ASP A 8 28.92 21.98 20.03
C ASP A 8 27.72 21.06 19.81
N TRP A 9 26.61 21.61 19.30
CA TRP A 9 25.42 20.83 18.94
C TRP A 9 25.69 19.78 17.86
N VAL A 10 26.63 20.02 16.95
CA VAL A 10 26.99 19.09 15.86
C VAL A 10 27.67 17.82 16.40
N LYS A 11 28.20 17.87 17.62
CA LYS A 11 28.84 16.70 18.27
C LYS A 11 27.81 15.72 18.86
N LYS A 12 26.53 16.09 18.88
CA LYS A 12 25.42 15.27 19.36
C LYS A 12 24.72 14.66 18.14
N ASP A 13 24.46 13.37 18.18
CA ASP A 13 23.80 12.62 17.10
C ASP A 13 22.28 12.49 17.29
N THR A 14 21.79 12.57 18.53
CA THR A 14 20.37 12.44 18.88
C THR A 14 19.98 13.29 20.10
N ILE A 15 18.68 13.54 20.24
CA ILE A 15 18.10 14.15 21.45
C ILE A 15 17.87 13.04 22.47
N GLU A 16 18.53 13.11 23.63
CA GLU A 16 18.52 12.04 24.64
C GLU A 16 17.36 12.13 25.66
N LYS A 17 16.69 13.29 25.74
CA LYS A 17 15.59 13.55 26.67
C LYS A 17 14.53 14.45 26.02
N PRO A 18 13.23 14.25 26.27
CA PRO A 18 12.21 15.13 25.73
C PRO A 18 12.42 16.57 26.20
N PRO A 19 12.25 17.58 25.32
CA PRO A 19 12.13 18.96 25.75
C PRO A 19 10.82 19.13 26.55
N ILE A 20 10.69 20.25 27.24
CA ILE A 20 9.39 20.70 27.73
C ILE A 20 8.54 21.03 26.49
N TRP A 21 7.36 20.42 26.39
CA TRP A 21 6.43 20.68 25.30
C TRP A 21 5.42 21.74 25.70
N CYS A 22 5.33 22.80 24.90
CA CYS A 22 4.24 23.77 24.98
C CYS A 22 3.39 23.70 23.71
N SER A 23 2.12 23.34 23.89
CA SER A 23 1.16 23.38 22.80
C SER A 23 0.62 24.80 22.64
N VAL A 24 0.78 25.38 21.45
CA VAL A 24 0.22 26.69 21.09
C VAL A 24 -1.00 26.60 20.18
N ASP A 25 -1.60 25.41 20.04
CA ASP A 25 -2.77 25.16 19.17
C ASP A 25 -3.95 26.11 19.46
N LEU A 26 -4.23 26.38 20.74
CA LEU A 26 -5.38 27.17 21.17
C LEU A 26 -5.21 28.70 21.00
N ARG A 27 -3.98 29.16 20.72
CA ARG A 27 -3.65 30.56 20.42
C ARG A 27 -3.16 30.72 19.00
N ASP A 28 -1.97 30.22 18.68
CA ASP A 28 -1.34 30.40 17.38
C ASP A 28 -2.00 29.55 16.29
N GLY A 29 -2.34 28.30 16.62
CA GLY A 29 -3.12 27.44 15.73
C GLY A 29 -4.50 28.05 15.44
N ASN A 30 -5.21 28.46 16.49
CA ASN A 30 -6.58 28.97 16.38
C ASN A 30 -6.68 30.28 15.60
N GLN A 31 -5.76 31.23 15.80
CA GLN A 31 -5.79 32.52 15.08
C GLN A 31 -5.57 32.35 13.57
N ALA A 32 -4.90 31.28 13.15
CA ALA A 32 -4.59 30.98 11.76
C ALA A 32 -5.73 30.27 11.02
N LEU A 33 -6.78 29.85 11.73
CA LEU A 33 -7.95 29.20 11.12
C LEU A 33 -8.80 30.21 10.36
N ILE A 34 -9.34 29.79 9.21
CA ILE A 34 -10.34 30.57 8.45
C ILE A 34 -11.59 30.77 9.31
N GLU A 35 -12.01 29.72 10.01
CA GLU A 35 -13.12 29.71 10.96
C GLU A 35 -12.56 29.34 12.35
N PRO A 36 -12.28 30.33 13.22
CA PRO A 36 -11.75 30.07 14.56
C PRO A 36 -12.70 29.22 15.42
N MET A 37 -12.13 28.46 16.35
CA MET A 37 -12.88 27.61 17.26
C MET A 37 -13.79 28.43 18.19
N GLY A 38 -15.01 27.93 18.39
CA GLY A 38 -15.91 28.40 19.43
C GLY A 38 -15.46 27.99 20.84
N LEU A 39 -16.14 28.49 21.88
CA LEU A 39 -15.80 28.19 23.28
C LEU A 39 -15.76 26.68 23.58
N GLU A 40 -16.82 25.95 23.25
CA GLU A 40 -16.91 24.52 23.55
C GLU A 40 -15.92 23.69 22.72
N GLU A 41 -15.62 24.11 21.49
CA GLU A 41 -14.59 23.47 20.65
C GLU A 41 -13.19 23.67 21.25
N LYS A 42 -12.88 24.87 21.77
CA LYS A 42 -11.63 25.13 22.50
C LYS A 42 -11.51 24.30 23.77
N LEU A 43 -12.60 24.14 24.52
CA LEU A 43 -12.61 23.31 25.74
C LEU A 43 -12.34 21.84 25.39
N GLN A 44 -12.96 21.31 24.34
CA GLN A 44 -12.70 19.95 23.84
C GLN A 44 -11.25 19.79 23.36
N PHE A 45 -10.71 20.78 22.64
CA PHE A 45 -9.32 20.74 22.20
C PHE A 45 -8.35 20.78 23.38
N PHE A 46 -8.62 21.58 24.42
CA PHE A 46 -7.82 21.61 25.64
C PHE A 46 -7.80 20.25 26.35
N GLU A 47 -8.96 19.60 26.50
CA GLU A 47 -9.05 18.25 27.08
C GLU A 47 -8.24 17.22 26.27
N MET A 48 -8.28 17.30 24.93
CA MET A 48 -7.46 16.46 24.07
C MET A 48 -5.96 16.68 24.32
N LEU A 49 -5.50 17.94 24.40
CA LEU A 49 -4.08 18.25 24.67
C LEU A 49 -3.62 17.73 26.04
N VAL A 50 -4.47 17.88 27.07
CA VAL A 50 -4.22 17.32 28.40
C VAL A 50 -4.14 15.79 28.35
N LYS A 51 -5.05 15.13 27.62
CA LYS A 51 -5.08 13.67 27.44
C LYS A 51 -3.82 13.17 26.71
N VAL A 52 -3.35 13.88 25.69
CA VAL A 52 -2.08 13.60 25.01
C VAL A 52 -0.87 13.75 25.94
N GLY A 53 -0.98 14.59 26.99
CA GLY A 53 0.02 14.68 28.04
C GLY A 53 0.77 16.02 28.09
N PHE A 54 0.35 17.04 27.33
CA PHE A 54 0.95 18.37 27.43
C PHE A 54 0.83 18.93 28.85
N LYS A 55 1.93 19.49 29.36
CA LYS A 55 1.99 20.13 30.68
C LYS A 55 2.05 21.65 30.62
N GLU A 56 2.33 22.20 29.44
CA GLU A 56 2.21 23.63 29.16
C GLU A 56 1.35 23.82 27.92
N ILE A 57 0.33 24.67 28.03
CA ILE A 57 -0.65 24.89 26.96
C ILE A 57 -0.95 26.39 26.87
N GLU A 58 -0.64 27.01 25.73
CA GLU A 58 -1.00 28.40 25.47
C GLU A 58 -2.47 28.52 25.05
N VAL A 59 -3.30 28.97 25.98
CA VAL A 59 -4.76 28.94 25.89
C VAL A 59 -5.37 30.17 25.22
N GLY A 60 -4.57 31.20 24.90
CA GLY A 60 -5.07 32.32 24.11
C GLY A 60 -4.39 33.65 24.37
N PHE A 61 -4.97 34.69 23.75
CA PHE A 61 -4.64 36.10 23.99
C PHE A 61 -5.89 36.78 24.59
N PRO A 62 -6.12 36.64 25.91
CA PRO A 62 -7.41 36.99 26.54
C PRO A 62 -7.77 38.47 26.47
N ALA A 63 -6.78 39.35 26.29
CA ALA A 63 -7.04 40.77 26.12
C ALA A 63 -7.49 41.16 24.69
N ALA A 64 -7.26 40.29 23.70
CA ALA A 64 -7.55 40.59 22.29
C ALA A 64 -9.01 40.36 21.88
N SER A 65 -9.71 39.40 22.49
CA SER A 65 -11.14 39.17 22.24
C SER A 65 -11.87 38.62 23.45
N ASP A 66 -13.19 38.83 23.51
CA ASP A 66 -14.02 38.34 24.61
C ASP A 66 -14.12 36.80 24.60
N THR A 67 -14.07 36.15 23.45
CA THR A 67 -14.06 34.67 23.37
C THR A 67 -12.82 34.09 24.05
N GLU A 68 -11.63 34.67 23.82
CA GLU A 68 -10.39 34.24 24.48
C GLU A 68 -10.47 34.46 26.00
N TYR A 69 -11.01 35.61 26.43
CA TYR A 69 -11.22 35.89 27.85
C TYR A 69 -12.16 34.86 28.49
N GLN A 70 -13.33 34.61 27.90
CA GLN A 70 -14.32 33.66 28.41
C GLN A 70 -13.78 32.23 28.43
N PHE A 71 -12.93 31.85 27.47
CA PHE A 71 -12.28 30.55 27.47
C PHE A 71 -11.34 30.36 28.66
N VAL A 72 -10.45 31.33 28.92
CA VAL A 72 -9.57 31.28 30.10
C VAL A 72 -10.39 31.24 31.40
N ARG A 73 -11.44 32.06 31.50
CA ARG A 73 -12.36 32.04 32.65
C ARG A 73 -13.04 30.69 32.83
N ALA A 74 -13.53 30.10 31.75
CA ALA A 74 -14.20 28.79 31.78
C ALA A 74 -13.25 27.69 32.28
N LEU A 75 -11.99 27.66 31.82
CA LEU A 75 -11.00 26.68 32.29
C LEU A 75 -10.79 26.74 33.81
N ILE A 76 -10.72 27.96 34.37
CA ILE A 76 -10.49 28.19 35.79
C ILE A 76 -11.76 27.91 36.60
N GLU A 77 -12.89 28.51 36.22
CA GLU A 77 -14.15 28.47 36.98
C GLU A 77 -14.80 27.09 36.95
N ARG A 78 -14.59 26.31 35.88
CA ARG A 78 -15.04 24.91 35.76
C ARG A 78 -14.00 23.91 36.31
N ASN A 79 -12.87 24.38 36.87
CA ASN A 79 -11.79 23.55 37.42
C ASN A 79 -11.27 22.50 36.43
N MET A 80 -11.01 22.93 35.20
CA MET A 80 -10.58 22.04 34.10
C MET A 80 -9.07 21.91 33.97
N ILE A 81 -8.28 22.74 34.67
CA ILE A 81 -6.82 22.73 34.62
C ILE A 81 -6.29 21.70 35.64
N PRO A 82 -5.68 20.58 35.21
CA PRO A 82 -5.07 19.63 36.14
C PRO A 82 -3.92 20.24 36.95
N GLU A 83 -3.61 19.65 38.11
CA GLU A 83 -2.57 20.18 39.03
C GLU A 83 -1.16 20.23 38.40
N ASP A 84 -0.87 19.31 37.47
CA ASP A 84 0.41 19.21 36.77
C ASP A 84 0.45 19.97 35.44
N VAL A 85 -0.60 20.73 35.10
CA VAL A 85 -0.69 21.54 33.89
C VAL A 85 -0.59 23.02 34.22
N THR A 86 0.20 23.75 33.44
CA THR A 86 0.32 25.20 33.48
C THR A 86 -0.30 25.79 32.20
N ILE A 87 -1.25 26.70 32.36
CA ILE A 87 -1.77 27.46 31.21
C ILE A 87 -0.84 28.62 30.87
N GLN A 88 -0.67 28.93 29.60
CA GLN A 88 0.08 30.08 29.10
C GLN A 88 -0.87 31.06 28.42
N VAL A 89 -0.67 32.37 28.64
CA VAL A 89 -1.44 33.44 28.00
C VAL A 89 -0.50 34.47 27.37
N LEU A 90 -0.82 34.87 26.15
CA LEU A 90 -0.05 35.89 25.43
C LEU A 90 -0.51 37.29 25.82
N THR A 91 0.42 38.23 25.95
CA THR A 91 0.14 39.66 26.13
C THR A 91 1.15 40.54 25.40
N GLN A 92 0.66 41.67 24.89
CA GLN A 92 1.52 42.75 24.41
C GLN A 92 2.00 43.63 25.56
N ALA A 93 3.13 44.31 25.37
CA ALA A 93 3.71 45.28 26.31
C ALA A 93 2.90 46.60 26.41
N ARG A 94 1.62 46.54 26.80
CA ARG A 94 0.75 47.70 27.02
C ARG A 94 -0.05 47.53 28.32
N ASP A 95 -0.11 48.57 29.15
CA ASP A 95 -0.68 48.50 30.51
C ASP A 95 -2.09 47.92 30.57
N HIS A 96 -3.04 48.49 29.81
CA HIS A 96 -4.43 48.01 29.81
C HIS A 96 -4.57 46.55 29.29
N ILE A 97 -3.66 46.10 28.42
CA ILE A 97 -3.67 44.72 27.88
C ILE A 97 -3.13 43.75 28.94
N ILE A 98 -2.03 44.12 29.61
CA ILE A 98 -1.45 43.30 30.68
C ILE A 98 -2.43 43.17 31.83
N ARG A 99 -3.06 44.28 32.28
CA ARG A 99 -4.07 44.23 33.35
C ARG A 99 -5.24 43.30 33.01
N LYS A 100 -5.81 43.42 31.80
CA LYS A 100 -6.89 42.52 31.35
C LYS A 100 -6.43 41.06 31.26
N THR A 101 -5.16 40.80 30.96
CA THR A 101 -4.58 39.46 30.95
C THR A 101 -4.51 38.87 32.37
N PHE A 102 -4.03 39.64 33.35
CA PHE A 102 -4.02 39.23 34.76
C PHE A 102 -5.43 39.03 35.34
N GLU A 103 -6.39 39.85 34.93
CA GLU A 103 -7.81 39.64 35.27
C GLU A 103 -8.32 38.30 34.74
N ALA A 104 -7.94 37.91 33.52
CA ALA A 104 -8.36 36.64 32.92
C ALA A 104 -7.81 35.44 33.70
N VAL A 105 -6.52 35.46 34.06
CA VAL A 105 -5.86 34.32 34.75
C VAL A 105 -6.05 34.32 36.27
N LYS A 106 -6.79 35.28 36.84
CA LYS A 106 -7.04 35.34 38.28
C LYS A 106 -7.69 34.05 38.79
N GLY A 107 -7.04 33.40 39.77
CA GLY A 107 -7.50 32.12 40.33
C GLY A 107 -6.98 30.88 39.60
N ALA A 108 -6.18 31.02 38.54
CA ALA A 108 -5.46 29.90 37.96
C ALA A 108 -4.44 29.35 38.99
N PRO A 109 -4.28 28.02 39.10
CA PRO A 109 -3.33 27.42 40.04
C PRO A 109 -1.88 27.77 39.69
N ARG A 110 -1.60 27.93 38.40
CA ARG A 110 -0.29 28.28 37.82
C ARG A 110 -0.51 28.80 36.40
N ALA A 111 0.16 29.90 36.05
CA ALA A 111 0.06 30.49 34.72
C ALA A 111 1.40 31.07 34.23
N VAL A 112 1.72 30.83 32.96
CA VAL A 112 2.78 31.55 32.25
C VAL A 112 2.18 32.80 31.60
N VAL A 113 2.74 33.97 31.87
CA VAL A 113 2.38 35.21 31.19
C VAL A 113 3.47 35.53 30.16
N HIS A 114 3.13 35.34 28.89
CA HIS A 114 4.03 35.49 27.76
C HIS A 114 3.97 36.92 27.21
N LEU A 115 5.02 37.67 27.47
CA LEU A 115 5.25 39.01 26.96
C LEU A 115 6.07 38.97 25.67
N TYR A 116 5.67 39.76 24.67
CA TYR A 116 6.48 39.89 23.46
C TYR A 116 6.49 41.31 22.91
N ASN A 117 7.54 41.61 22.16
CA ASN A 117 7.57 42.72 21.21
C ASN A 117 8.52 42.39 20.07
N SER A 118 8.22 42.89 18.88
CA SER A 118 9.05 42.68 17.71
C SER A 118 10.38 43.41 17.82
N THR A 119 11.45 42.74 17.42
CA THR A 119 12.83 43.24 17.55
C THR A 119 13.57 43.34 16.22
N SER A 120 13.03 42.82 15.12
CA SER A 120 13.73 42.75 13.83
C SER A 120 14.04 44.11 13.22
N VAL A 121 15.14 44.20 12.46
CA VAL A 121 15.56 45.45 11.79
C VAL A 121 14.42 46.07 10.98
N ALA A 122 13.76 45.24 10.16
CA ALA A 122 12.65 45.68 9.32
C ALA A 122 11.50 46.27 10.15
N GLN A 123 11.10 45.63 11.25
CA GLN A 123 10.02 46.16 12.08
C GLN A 123 10.45 47.42 12.85
N ARG A 124 11.67 47.47 13.38
CA ARG A 124 12.19 48.68 14.06
C ARG A 124 12.18 49.89 13.14
N GLU A 125 12.63 49.74 11.90
CA GLU A 125 12.76 50.83 10.93
C GLU A 125 11.44 51.19 10.24
N GLN A 126 10.65 50.19 9.85
CA GLN A 126 9.50 50.40 8.95
C GLN A 126 8.17 50.49 9.70
N VAL A 127 8.03 49.79 10.83
CA VAL A 127 6.78 49.71 11.61
C VAL A 127 6.82 50.66 12.79
N PHE A 128 7.77 50.46 13.72
CA PHE A 128 7.82 51.24 14.95
C PHE A 128 8.51 52.60 14.77
N LYS A 129 9.41 52.71 13.79
CA LYS A 129 10.30 53.87 13.59
C LYS A 129 11.05 54.23 14.87
N LYS A 130 11.59 53.21 15.53
CA LYS A 130 12.29 53.30 16.82
C LYS A 130 13.71 52.75 16.72
N SER A 131 14.61 53.33 17.48
CA SER A 131 15.99 52.84 17.63
C SER A 131 16.05 51.52 18.41
N LYS A 132 17.21 50.85 18.38
CA LYS A 132 17.51 49.67 19.22
C LYS A 132 17.25 49.96 20.71
N GLU A 133 17.75 51.08 21.22
CA GLU A 133 17.56 51.44 22.63
C GLU A 133 16.09 51.65 22.99
N GLU A 134 15.31 52.32 22.14
CA GLU A 134 13.88 52.52 22.40
C GLU A 134 13.09 51.21 22.37
N VAL A 135 13.42 50.28 21.47
CA VAL A 135 12.74 48.98 21.39
C VAL A 135 13.13 48.07 22.56
N LYS A 136 14.40 48.09 22.98
CA LYS A 136 14.84 47.43 24.22
C LYS A 136 14.14 48.02 25.45
N GLN A 137 13.96 49.34 25.49
CA GLN A 137 13.24 49.99 26.59
C GLN A 137 11.77 49.55 26.67
N LEU A 138 11.09 49.31 25.53
CA LEU A 138 9.73 48.75 25.52
C LEU A 138 9.67 47.36 26.18
N ALA A 139 10.65 46.50 25.93
CA ALA A 139 10.76 45.19 26.57
C ALA A 139 10.98 45.32 28.08
N ILE A 140 11.89 46.21 28.50
CA ILE A 140 12.18 46.48 29.92
C ILE A 140 10.94 47.02 30.64
N ASP A 141 10.24 47.98 30.03
CA ASP A 141 9.04 48.60 30.63
C ASP A 141 7.90 47.58 30.74
N GLY A 142 7.70 46.75 29.71
CA GLY A 142 6.77 45.63 29.77
C GLY A 142 7.12 44.63 30.87
N ALA A 143 8.39 44.25 30.99
CA ALA A 143 8.88 43.33 32.02
C ALA A 143 8.66 43.87 33.44
N LYS A 144 8.93 45.16 33.67
CA LYS A 144 8.68 45.84 34.96
C LYS A 144 7.21 45.87 35.30
N LEU A 145 6.38 46.18 34.31
CA LEU A 145 4.94 46.27 34.50
C LEU A 145 4.31 44.91 34.81
N LEU A 146 4.75 43.87 34.10
CA LEU A 146 4.31 42.50 34.33
C LEU A 146 4.68 42.06 35.76
N LYS A 147 5.93 42.29 36.20
CA LYS A 147 6.37 42.00 37.58
C LYS A 147 5.55 42.76 38.63
N SER A 148 5.34 44.07 38.43
CA SER A 148 4.54 44.90 39.33
C SER A 148 3.11 44.41 39.48
N ILE A 149 2.44 44.03 38.37
CA ILE A 149 1.06 43.56 38.42
C ILE A 149 0.98 42.16 39.01
N ALA A 150 1.97 41.29 38.73
CA ALA A 150 2.06 39.97 39.34
C ALA A 150 2.22 40.06 40.86
N ASP A 151 3.05 40.97 41.38
CA ASP A 151 3.23 41.20 42.82
C ASP A 151 1.92 41.68 43.51
N GLU A 152 1.04 42.35 42.76
CA GLU A 152 -0.27 42.82 43.20
C GLU A 152 -1.40 41.79 43.03
N THR A 153 -1.14 40.68 42.31
CA THR A 153 -2.13 39.68 41.95
C THR A 153 -1.84 38.37 42.66
N GLU A 154 -2.84 37.84 43.39
CA GLU A 154 -2.71 36.51 43.99
C GLU A 154 -2.66 35.42 42.89
N GLY A 155 -1.59 34.64 42.87
CA GLY A 155 -1.40 33.54 41.93
C GLY A 155 0.05 33.07 41.87
N ASN A 156 0.30 31.98 41.15
CA ASN A 156 1.64 31.48 40.85
C ASN A 156 1.95 31.75 39.38
N PHE A 157 2.81 32.75 39.13
CA PHE A 157 3.09 33.23 37.79
C PHE A 157 4.54 32.94 37.40
N THR A 158 4.71 32.40 36.20
CA THR A 158 6.00 32.32 35.49
C THR A 158 5.96 33.29 34.32
N PHE A 159 7.10 33.89 33.96
CA PHE A 159 7.15 34.87 32.88
C PHE A 159 7.90 34.31 31.68
N GLU A 160 7.35 34.56 30.49
CA GLU A 160 8.01 34.28 29.22
C GLU A 160 8.25 35.58 28.44
N TYR A 161 9.43 35.72 27.83
CA TYR A 161 9.71 36.81 26.90
C TYR A 161 10.13 36.30 25.52
N SER A 162 9.53 36.88 24.48
CA SER A 162 9.90 36.65 23.08
C SER A 162 10.39 37.93 22.38
N PRO A 163 11.65 37.98 21.89
CA PRO A 163 12.07 38.96 20.90
C PRO A 163 11.49 38.57 19.53
N GLU A 164 10.22 38.91 19.29
CA GLU A 164 9.47 38.52 18.09
C GLU A 164 10.18 38.98 16.79
N SER A 165 10.01 38.20 15.73
CA SER A 165 10.75 38.33 14.46
C SER A 165 12.26 38.12 14.58
N PHE A 166 12.71 37.30 15.53
CA PHE A 166 14.12 37.02 15.81
C PHE A 166 15.00 36.72 14.57
N PRO A 167 14.56 35.99 13.53
CA PRO A 167 15.42 35.72 12.38
C PRO A 167 15.87 37.00 11.64
N GLY A 168 15.09 38.07 11.73
CA GLY A 168 15.43 39.40 11.23
C GLY A 168 16.09 40.32 12.26
N THR A 169 16.47 39.81 13.43
CA THR A 169 17.12 40.54 14.53
C THR A 169 18.60 40.16 14.60
N GLU A 170 19.46 41.14 14.86
CA GLU A 170 20.87 40.88 15.13
C GLU A 170 20.99 40.08 16.44
N VAL A 171 21.73 38.97 16.41
CA VAL A 171 21.71 37.97 17.50
C VAL A 171 22.27 38.53 18.80
N ASP A 172 23.31 39.34 18.72
CA ASP A 172 23.89 40.08 19.85
C ASP A 172 22.86 41.03 20.48
N TYR A 173 22.14 41.78 19.65
CA TYR A 173 21.08 42.66 20.11
C TYR A 173 19.90 41.89 20.73
N ALA A 174 19.53 40.73 20.18
CA ALA A 174 18.52 39.87 20.79
C ALA A 174 18.94 39.39 22.20
N VAL A 175 20.20 38.98 22.36
CA VAL A 175 20.78 38.63 23.66
C VAL A 175 20.75 39.83 24.63
N GLU A 176 21.12 41.02 24.17
CA GLU A 176 21.05 42.25 24.99
C GLU A 176 19.65 42.53 25.49
N VAL A 177 18.63 42.42 24.63
CA VAL A 177 17.22 42.63 25.01
C VAL A 177 16.76 41.57 26.01
N CYS A 178 17.03 40.29 25.75
CA CYS A 178 16.66 39.20 26.66
C CYS A 178 17.34 39.36 28.02
N ASN A 179 18.64 39.67 28.06
CA ASN A 179 19.37 39.90 29.30
C ASN A 179 18.84 41.11 30.07
N ALA A 180 18.42 42.18 29.39
CA ALA A 180 17.81 43.33 30.04
C ALA A 180 16.45 43.00 30.68
N VAL A 181 15.64 42.14 30.04
CA VAL A 181 14.41 41.60 30.63
C VAL A 181 14.72 40.72 31.85
N LEU A 182 15.70 39.84 31.73
CA LEU A 182 16.14 38.98 32.83
C LEU A 182 16.70 39.77 34.02
N ASP A 183 17.39 40.90 33.80
CA ASP A 183 17.87 41.77 34.88
C ASP A 183 16.71 42.42 35.68
N VAL A 184 15.52 42.56 35.07
CA VAL A 184 14.30 43.01 35.74
C VAL A 184 13.65 41.88 36.53
N TRP A 185 13.50 40.71 35.90
CA TRP A 185 12.80 39.57 36.51
C TRP A 185 13.63 38.90 37.61
N GLN A 186 14.95 38.77 37.39
CA GLN A 186 15.92 38.15 38.28
C GLN A 186 15.52 36.71 38.66
N PRO A 187 15.38 35.80 37.68
CA PRO A 187 14.97 34.43 37.96
C PRO A 187 16.03 33.68 38.76
N ASP A 188 15.59 32.68 39.52
CA ASP A 188 16.42 31.79 40.32
C ASP A 188 16.04 30.31 40.10
N ALA A 189 16.67 29.41 40.87
CA ALA A 189 16.47 27.97 40.71
C ALA A 189 15.03 27.52 41.03
N GLU A 190 14.31 28.25 41.89
CA GLU A 190 12.93 27.96 42.30
C GLU A 190 11.91 28.70 41.41
N HIS A 191 12.28 29.88 40.90
CA HIS A 191 11.44 30.76 40.08
C HIS A 191 12.11 31.05 38.75
N LYS A 192 12.02 30.09 37.82
CA LYS A 192 12.62 30.22 36.49
C LYS A 192 11.86 31.23 35.63
N ALA A 193 12.56 31.81 34.65
CA ALA A 193 11.94 32.57 33.56
C ALA A 193 12.12 31.83 32.23
N ILE A 194 11.23 32.06 31.28
CA ILE A 194 11.32 31.50 29.93
C ILE A 194 11.81 32.59 28.97
N ILE A 195 12.82 32.28 28.17
CA ILE A 195 13.21 33.09 27.01
C ILE A 195 12.90 32.27 25.77
N ASN A 196 11.96 32.74 24.97
CA ASN A 196 11.50 32.03 23.79
C ASN A 196 12.05 32.68 22.52
N ILE A 197 12.69 31.88 21.66
CA ILE A 197 13.36 32.33 20.44
C ILE A 197 12.53 31.83 19.23
N PRO A 198 11.64 32.66 18.67
CA PRO A 198 10.77 32.24 17.58
C PRO A 198 11.46 32.34 16.22
N THR A 199 11.20 31.41 15.30
CA THR A 199 11.41 31.68 13.86
C THR A 199 10.15 32.23 13.22
N THR A 200 9.68 33.40 13.71
CA THR A 200 8.41 34.04 13.29
C THR A 200 8.21 34.03 11.76
N VAL A 201 9.30 34.25 11.02
CA VAL A 201 9.39 33.85 9.62
C VAL A 201 10.69 33.06 9.45
N GLN A 202 10.60 31.83 8.96
CA GLN A 202 11.78 31.01 8.70
C GLN A 202 12.52 31.53 7.46
N ILE A 203 13.58 32.32 7.64
CA ILE A 203 14.34 32.93 6.52
C ILE A 203 15.74 32.34 6.30
N ALA A 204 16.21 31.47 7.20
CA ALA A 204 17.55 30.91 7.16
C ALA A 204 17.53 29.38 7.02
N MET A 205 18.72 28.79 6.84
CA MET A 205 18.89 27.34 6.91
C MET A 205 18.94 26.89 8.39
N PRO A 206 18.53 25.66 8.72
CA PRO A 206 18.45 25.22 10.12
C PRO A 206 19.74 25.26 10.91
N HIS A 207 20.89 24.96 10.28
CA HIS A 207 22.18 25.08 10.95
C HIS A 207 22.51 26.52 11.38
N VAL A 208 21.98 27.54 10.68
CA VAL A 208 22.16 28.94 11.08
C VAL A 208 21.37 29.21 12.34
N PHE A 209 20.11 28.76 12.40
CA PHE A 209 19.27 28.91 13.58
C PHE A 209 19.86 28.17 14.79
N ALA A 210 20.34 26.94 14.61
CA ALA A 210 21.02 26.18 15.66
C ALA A 210 22.25 26.91 16.24
N CYS A 211 23.11 27.48 15.37
CA CYS A 211 24.25 28.29 15.83
C CYS A 211 23.78 29.54 16.60
N GLN A 212 22.67 30.16 16.18
CA GLN A 212 22.10 31.31 16.88
C GLN A 212 21.55 30.93 18.26
N VAL A 213 20.83 29.81 18.36
CA VAL A 213 20.31 29.27 19.63
C VAL A 213 21.45 28.92 20.58
N GLU A 214 22.50 28.24 20.11
CA GLU A 214 23.65 27.90 20.95
C GLU A 214 24.42 29.16 21.39
N TYR A 215 24.54 30.17 20.53
CA TYR A 215 25.10 31.46 20.92
C TYR A 215 24.28 32.12 22.03
N ILE A 216 22.95 32.16 21.90
CA ILE A 216 22.05 32.68 22.94
C ILE A 216 22.20 31.87 24.23
N HIS A 217 22.17 30.54 24.15
CA HIS A 217 22.37 29.63 25.28
C HIS A 217 23.64 29.97 26.08
N LYS A 218 24.75 30.29 25.40
CA LYS A 218 26.04 30.62 26.02
C LYS A 218 26.12 32.05 26.57
N HIS A 219 25.29 32.97 26.11
CA HIS A 219 25.38 34.40 26.43
C HIS A 219 24.21 34.95 27.25
N LEU A 220 23.18 34.14 27.51
CA LEU A 220 22.13 34.52 28.46
C LEU A 220 22.66 34.55 29.89
N LYS A 221 22.33 35.62 30.62
CA LYS A 221 22.50 35.69 32.07
C LYS A 221 21.54 34.73 32.74
N TYR A 222 21.84 34.36 33.99
CA TYR A 222 20.98 33.49 34.80
C TYR A 222 20.66 32.14 34.11
N ARG A 223 21.56 31.62 33.26
CA ARG A 223 21.25 30.50 32.37
C ARG A 223 20.65 29.28 33.08
N ASP A 224 21.11 28.93 34.28
CA ASP A 224 20.58 27.81 35.07
C ASP A 224 19.13 28.02 35.56
N ALA A 225 18.70 29.29 35.66
CA ALA A 225 17.37 29.74 36.03
C ALA A 225 16.52 30.17 34.81
N VAL A 226 17.02 29.95 33.59
CA VAL A 226 16.28 30.23 32.36
C VAL A 226 15.91 28.92 31.68
N VAL A 227 14.64 28.81 31.28
CA VAL A 227 14.18 27.79 30.33
C VAL A 227 14.29 28.42 28.94
N LEU A 228 15.24 27.94 28.13
CA LEU A 228 15.40 28.43 26.76
C LEU A 228 14.40 27.70 25.85
N SER A 229 13.43 28.43 25.32
CA SER A 229 12.39 27.91 24.43
C SER A 229 12.69 28.26 22.98
N VAL A 230 12.27 27.40 22.05
CA VAL A 230 12.23 27.69 20.61
C VAL A 230 10.81 27.58 20.10
N HIS A 231 10.44 28.47 19.18
CA HIS A 231 9.11 28.49 18.54
C HIS A 231 9.28 28.58 17.01
N PRO A 232 9.57 27.47 16.33
CA PRO A 232 9.82 27.54 14.90
C PRO A 232 8.54 27.56 14.06
N HIS A 233 8.47 28.46 13.07
CA HIS A 233 7.53 28.32 11.94
C HIS A 233 8.18 27.56 10.78
N ASN A 234 7.40 27.32 9.72
CA ASN A 234 7.76 26.38 8.66
C ASN A 234 7.88 26.99 7.24
N ASP A 235 8.20 28.29 7.11
CA ASP A 235 8.13 28.99 5.81
C ASP A 235 9.07 28.42 4.73
N ARG A 236 10.12 27.69 5.12
CA ARG A 236 11.05 26.99 4.24
C ARG A 236 10.93 25.46 4.33
N GLY A 237 9.87 24.95 4.96
CA GLY A 237 9.64 23.53 5.15
C GLY A 237 10.65 22.85 6.09
N CYS A 238 11.33 23.62 6.94
CA CYS A 238 12.40 23.11 7.81
C CYS A 238 12.12 23.31 9.31
N GLY A 239 10.88 23.60 9.72
CA GLY A 239 10.52 23.87 11.13
C GLY A 239 10.91 22.74 12.08
N ILE A 240 10.76 21.49 11.64
CA ILE A 240 11.20 20.28 12.37
C ILE A 240 12.71 20.33 12.66
N SER A 241 13.52 20.60 11.63
CA SER A 241 14.98 20.69 11.78
C SER A 241 15.41 21.88 12.65
N ASP A 242 14.71 23.02 12.58
CA ASP A 242 14.96 24.17 13.46
C ASP A 242 14.72 23.80 14.93
N ALA A 243 13.65 23.06 15.23
CA ALA A 243 13.36 22.61 16.59
C ALA A 243 14.39 21.58 17.09
N GLU A 244 14.63 20.51 16.32
CA GLU A 244 15.56 19.44 16.72
C GLU A 244 16.97 20.00 16.94
N PHE A 245 17.47 20.80 15.99
CA PHE A 245 18.80 21.41 16.14
C PHE A 245 18.83 22.47 17.25
N GLY A 246 17.72 23.17 17.49
CA GLY A 246 17.57 24.07 18.64
C GLY A 246 17.72 23.34 19.97
N VAL A 247 17.10 22.17 20.13
CA VAL A 247 17.26 21.31 21.32
C VAL A 247 18.71 20.83 21.46
N LEU A 248 19.32 20.35 20.37
CA LEU A 248 20.75 19.97 20.38
C LEU A 248 21.66 21.16 20.74
N ALA A 249 21.30 22.37 20.31
CA ALA A 249 21.96 23.64 20.63
C ALA A 249 21.76 24.14 22.06
N GLY A 250 20.91 23.47 22.85
CA GLY A 250 20.73 23.75 24.27
C GLY A 250 19.44 24.50 24.62
N ALA A 251 18.44 24.45 23.74
CA ALA A 251 17.06 24.74 24.12
C ALA A 251 16.52 23.64 25.05
N ASP A 252 15.73 24.05 26.04
CA ASP A 252 15.10 23.20 27.04
C ASP A 252 13.63 22.89 26.70
N ARG A 253 13.03 23.72 25.82
CA ARG A 253 11.60 23.77 25.57
C ARG A 253 11.28 24.03 24.09
N VAL A 254 10.18 23.47 23.60
CA VAL A 254 9.69 23.67 22.24
C VAL A 254 8.22 24.06 22.28
N GLU A 255 7.89 25.17 21.60
CA GLU A 255 6.52 25.57 21.30
C GLU A 255 6.14 25.11 19.89
N GLY A 256 4.98 24.48 19.77
CA GLY A 256 4.49 24.00 18.47
C GLY A 256 3.03 23.60 18.52
N THR A 257 2.55 22.99 17.45
CA THR A 257 1.16 22.58 17.32
C THR A 257 1.01 21.13 16.89
N LEU A 258 -0.16 20.56 17.10
CA LEU A 258 -0.50 19.27 16.49
C LEU A 258 -0.60 19.44 14.97
N PHE A 259 0.07 18.54 14.24
CA PHE A 259 0.06 18.49 12.78
C PHE A 259 0.52 19.78 12.08
N GLY A 260 1.28 20.63 12.78
CA GLY A 260 1.90 21.82 12.23
C GLY A 260 0.90 22.92 11.86
N ASN A 261 -0.22 23.05 12.58
CA ASN A 261 -1.12 24.19 12.43
C ASN A 261 -0.46 25.53 12.82
N GLY A 262 -0.95 26.64 12.28
CA GLY A 262 -0.51 27.99 12.63
C GLY A 262 -0.38 28.90 11.43
N GLU A 263 0.13 30.10 11.67
CA GLU A 263 0.24 31.14 10.66
C GLU A 263 0.97 30.70 9.37
N ARG A 264 0.38 30.99 8.20
CA ARG A 264 0.91 30.76 6.84
C ARG A 264 1.23 29.29 6.53
N THR A 265 2.42 28.84 6.92
CA THR A 265 2.97 27.51 6.68
C THR A 265 2.94 26.65 7.93
N GLY A 266 2.47 27.21 9.05
CA GLY A 266 2.31 26.51 10.31
C GLY A 266 3.44 26.75 11.31
N ASN A 267 3.17 26.36 12.55
CA ASN A 267 4.21 26.11 13.55
C ASN A 267 4.87 24.76 13.28
N VAL A 268 5.92 24.45 14.03
CA VAL A 268 6.51 23.12 14.04
C VAL A 268 5.49 22.07 14.51
N ASP A 269 5.44 20.94 13.81
CA ASP A 269 4.55 19.83 14.14
C ASP A 269 5.11 19.00 15.31
N VAL A 270 4.46 19.10 16.47
CA VAL A 270 4.86 18.39 17.69
C VAL A 270 4.65 16.87 17.57
N VAL A 271 3.68 16.42 16.78
CA VAL A 271 3.48 14.98 16.53
C VAL A 271 4.71 14.39 15.85
N THR A 272 5.18 15.06 14.79
CA THR A 272 6.40 14.67 14.08
C THR A 272 7.62 14.70 15.01
N LEU A 273 7.81 15.77 15.81
CA LEU A 273 8.94 15.87 16.72
C LEU A 273 8.95 14.75 17.77
N ALA A 274 7.80 14.51 18.41
CA ALA A 274 7.68 13.48 19.44
C ALA A 274 7.98 12.08 18.89
N LEU A 275 7.42 11.72 17.72
CA LEU A 275 7.63 10.41 17.12
C LEU A 275 9.00 10.24 16.44
N ASN A 276 9.66 11.34 16.05
CA ASN A 276 11.09 11.30 15.68
C ASN A 276 11.96 10.83 16.86
N MET A 277 11.62 11.22 18.10
CA MET A 277 12.35 10.75 19.30
C MET A 277 12.18 9.25 19.52
N VAL A 278 10.98 8.70 19.26
CA VAL A 278 10.70 7.26 19.33
C VAL A 278 11.59 6.48 18.35
N CYS A 279 11.83 7.01 17.16
CA CYS A 279 12.76 6.41 16.19
C CYS A 279 14.21 6.30 16.72
N HIS A 280 14.57 7.11 17.71
CA HIS A 280 15.87 7.07 18.40
C HIS A 280 15.83 6.33 19.75
N GLY A 281 14.70 5.72 20.11
CA GLY A 281 14.52 5.01 21.37
C GLY A 281 14.32 5.92 22.57
N VAL A 282 13.85 7.15 22.36
CA VAL A 282 13.60 8.14 23.42
C VAL A 282 12.10 8.37 23.57
N GLU A 283 11.59 8.17 24.78
CA GLU A 283 10.18 8.40 25.10
C GLU A 283 9.89 9.92 25.10
N PRO A 284 8.93 10.40 24.30
CA PRO A 284 8.71 11.83 24.15
C PRO A 284 7.90 12.44 25.31
N GLY A 285 7.31 11.63 26.19
CA GLY A 285 6.41 12.11 27.25
C GLY A 285 5.04 12.60 26.76
N LEU A 286 4.69 12.32 25.50
CA LEU A 286 3.39 12.56 24.89
C LEU A 286 2.84 11.23 24.33
N ASP A 287 1.55 11.00 24.52
CA ASP A 287 0.86 9.78 24.09
C ASP A 287 0.21 9.98 22.71
N PHE A 288 0.75 9.27 21.71
CA PHE A 288 0.22 9.20 20.36
C PHE A 288 -0.19 7.77 19.95
N SER A 289 -0.43 6.88 20.92
CA SER A 289 -0.86 5.49 20.65
C SER A 289 -2.22 5.38 19.96
N HIS A 290 -3.00 6.47 19.91
CA HIS A 290 -4.27 6.57 19.18
C HIS A 290 -4.26 7.76 18.21
N ILE A 291 -3.24 7.82 17.34
CA ILE A 291 -3.01 8.99 16.46
C ILE A 291 -4.19 9.31 15.54
N ASN A 292 -4.98 8.30 15.13
CA ASN A 292 -6.17 8.51 14.30
C ASN A 292 -7.29 9.23 15.07
N GLU A 293 -7.54 8.90 16.34
CA GLU A 293 -8.54 9.60 17.18
C GLU A 293 -8.14 11.08 17.35
N ILE A 294 -6.84 11.32 17.59
CA ILE A 294 -6.28 12.67 17.72
C ILE A 294 -6.43 13.44 16.41
N ARG A 295 -6.09 12.82 15.28
CA ARG A 295 -6.26 13.41 13.94
C ARG A 295 -7.71 13.73 13.64
N GLU A 296 -8.64 12.79 13.86
CA GLU A 296 -10.08 13.00 13.61
C GLU A 296 -10.64 14.15 14.45
N THR A 297 -10.27 14.20 15.73
CA THR A 297 -10.67 15.28 16.64
C THR A 297 -10.07 16.62 16.20
N TYR A 298 -8.78 16.64 15.84
CA TYR A 298 -8.11 17.82 15.30
C TYR A 298 -8.80 18.33 14.02
N GLU A 299 -9.03 17.47 13.03
CA GLU A 299 -9.66 17.85 11.76
C GLU A 299 -11.09 18.34 11.96
N LEU A 300 -11.84 17.73 12.89
CA LEU A 300 -13.18 18.16 13.26
C LEU A 300 -13.19 19.57 13.86
N LEU A 301 -12.35 19.82 14.88
CA LEU A 301 -12.37 21.07 15.64
C LEU A 301 -11.73 22.23 14.86
N THR A 302 -10.67 21.96 14.10
CA THR A 302 -9.96 22.99 13.31
C THR A 302 -10.56 23.21 11.94
N ARG A 303 -11.33 22.24 11.43
CA ARG A 303 -11.82 22.16 10.03
C ARG A 303 -10.68 22.10 9.01
N MET A 304 -9.46 21.85 9.47
CA MET A 304 -8.28 21.61 8.64
C MET A 304 -8.22 20.13 8.26
N ARG A 305 -7.35 19.79 7.30
CA ARG A 305 -7.03 18.40 6.96
C ARG A 305 -5.56 18.12 7.18
N VAL A 306 -5.26 16.97 7.76
CA VAL A 306 -3.91 16.44 7.81
C VAL A 306 -3.59 15.85 6.45
N TYR A 307 -2.48 16.31 5.86
CA TYR A 307 -2.06 15.88 4.53
C TYR A 307 -1.77 14.38 4.48
N GLU A 308 -2.06 13.72 3.36
CA GLU A 308 -1.94 12.26 3.23
C GLU A 308 -0.51 11.74 3.42
N ARG A 309 0.50 12.62 3.35
CA ARG A 309 1.92 12.30 3.60
C ARG A 309 2.51 13.03 4.80
N ALA A 310 1.68 13.65 5.65
CA ALA A 310 2.15 14.19 6.92
C ALA A 310 2.79 13.06 7.74
N PRO A 311 4.03 13.20 8.25
CA PRO A 311 4.73 12.13 8.94
C PRO A 311 3.87 11.49 10.03
N TYR A 312 3.92 10.16 10.12
CA TYR A 312 3.20 9.31 11.09
C TYR A 312 1.66 9.30 11.00
N ALA A 313 1.00 10.42 10.73
CA ALA A 313 -0.46 10.56 10.78
C ALA A 313 -1.15 10.47 9.40
N GLY A 314 -0.43 10.79 8.32
CA GLY A 314 -0.98 10.82 6.97
C GLY A 314 -1.46 9.44 6.50
N ASP A 315 -2.46 9.41 5.63
CA ASP A 315 -3.06 8.15 5.15
C ASP A 315 -2.05 7.22 4.47
N LEU A 316 -1.02 7.76 3.80
CA LEU A 316 -0.11 6.97 2.96
C LEU A 316 1.22 6.60 3.64
N VAL A 317 1.44 6.99 4.90
CA VAL A 317 2.77 6.90 5.53
C VAL A 317 3.16 5.48 5.95
N PHE A 318 2.19 4.60 6.14
CA PHE A 318 2.40 3.17 6.41
C PHE A 318 2.00 2.29 5.21
N THR A 319 1.94 2.86 4.01
CA THR A 319 1.57 2.17 2.77
C THR A 319 2.80 1.94 1.88
N ALA A 320 2.95 0.74 1.33
CA ALA A 320 3.99 0.44 0.34
C ALA A 320 3.38 0.09 -1.03
N PHE A 321 3.63 0.93 -2.04
CA PHE A 321 3.11 0.71 -3.40
C PHE A 321 3.98 -0.21 -4.27
N SER A 322 5.27 -0.35 -3.93
CA SER A 322 6.19 -1.21 -4.67
C SER A 322 6.08 -2.65 -4.20
N GLY A 323 5.89 -3.59 -5.14
CA GLY A 323 5.87 -5.02 -4.82
C GLY A 323 7.17 -5.53 -4.18
N SER A 324 8.33 -4.92 -4.49
CA SER A 324 9.60 -5.28 -3.82
C SER A 324 9.65 -4.78 -2.37
N HIS A 325 9.07 -3.62 -2.08
CA HIS A 325 8.98 -3.11 -0.71
C HIS A 325 7.99 -3.95 0.10
N GLN A 326 6.84 -4.32 -0.48
CA GLN A 326 5.87 -5.21 0.15
C GLN A 326 6.46 -6.57 0.54
N ASP A 327 7.25 -7.18 -0.35
CA ASP A 327 7.96 -8.45 -0.07
C ASP A 327 8.96 -8.29 1.08
N ALA A 328 9.74 -7.20 1.08
CA ALA A 328 10.71 -6.92 2.15
C ALA A 328 10.03 -6.64 3.49
N ILE A 329 8.94 -5.85 3.51
CA ILE A 329 8.12 -5.59 4.71
C ILE A 329 7.56 -6.91 5.22
N SER A 330 6.95 -7.73 4.36
CA SER A 330 6.37 -9.03 4.76
C SER A 330 7.39 -9.94 5.43
N LYS A 331 8.62 -10.00 4.90
CA LYS A 331 9.72 -10.76 5.51
C LYS A 331 10.19 -10.15 6.82
N GLY A 332 10.30 -8.83 6.91
CA GLY A 332 10.63 -8.12 8.14
C GLY A 332 9.59 -8.32 9.23
N MET A 333 8.31 -8.23 8.90
CA MET A 333 7.19 -8.48 9.83
C MET A 333 7.18 -9.92 10.34
N ALA A 334 7.46 -10.90 9.46
CA ALA A 334 7.61 -12.30 9.90
C ALA A 334 8.80 -12.46 10.87
N TRP A 335 9.94 -11.82 10.57
CA TRP A 335 11.12 -11.81 11.43
C TRP A 335 10.85 -11.19 12.81
N TRP A 336 10.12 -10.07 12.83
CA TRP A 336 9.64 -9.41 14.05
C TRP A 336 8.74 -10.33 14.88
N LYS A 337 7.72 -10.93 14.27
CA LYS A 337 6.76 -11.84 14.94
C LYS A 337 7.40 -13.11 15.48
N GLU A 338 8.49 -13.59 14.88
CA GLU A 338 9.28 -14.72 15.38
C GLU A 338 10.19 -14.35 16.56
N GLY A 339 10.20 -13.08 16.99
CA GLY A 339 11.02 -12.58 18.11
C GLY A 339 12.50 -12.47 17.79
N LYS A 340 12.88 -12.50 16.50
CA LYS A 340 14.27 -12.53 16.07
C LYS A 340 14.98 -11.18 16.13
N SER A 341 14.25 -10.08 16.29
CA SER A 341 14.81 -8.73 16.41
C SER A 341 15.16 -8.33 17.86
N HIS A 342 15.09 -9.25 18.82
CA HIS A 342 15.44 -9.01 20.23
C HIS A 342 14.73 -7.78 20.86
N GLY A 343 13.47 -7.53 20.47
CA GLY A 343 12.68 -6.40 20.97
C GLY A 343 12.97 -5.05 20.28
N ARG A 344 13.84 -5.01 19.27
CA ARG A 344 14.07 -3.83 18.44
C ARG A 344 13.25 -3.89 17.15
N TRP A 345 12.59 -2.80 16.79
CA TRP A 345 11.93 -2.70 15.49
C TRP A 345 12.97 -2.63 14.35
N GLU A 346 12.92 -3.58 13.42
CA GLU A 346 13.90 -3.71 12.32
C GLU A 346 13.22 -4.05 10.97
N VAL A 347 11.95 -3.68 10.81
CA VAL A 347 11.20 -3.98 9.58
C VAL A 347 11.62 -3.00 8.46
N PRO A 348 12.05 -3.50 7.29
CA PRO A 348 12.46 -2.63 6.19
C PRO A 348 11.33 -1.66 5.78
N TYR A 349 11.70 -0.42 5.44
CA TYR A 349 10.81 0.65 4.95
C TYR A 349 9.78 1.20 5.94
N LEU A 350 9.65 0.64 7.15
CA LEU A 350 8.78 1.16 8.21
C LEU A 350 9.65 1.67 9.36
N PRO A 351 9.66 2.98 9.68
CA PRO A 351 10.55 3.52 10.71
C PRO A 351 10.14 3.11 12.13
N ILE A 352 8.84 2.89 12.36
CA ILE A 352 8.24 2.44 13.62
C ILE A 352 7.22 1.33 13.34
N ASP A 353 6.83 0.59 14.37
CA ASP A 353 5.67 -0.32 14.27
C ASP A 353 4.39 0.53 14.14
N PRO A 354 3.60 0.39 13.06
CA PRO A 354 2.33 1.12 12.96
C PRO A 354 1.41 0.87 14.16
N GLU A 355 1.47 -0.32 14.78
CA GLU A 355 0.63 -0.66 15.93
C GLU A 355 0.94 0.22 17.15
N ASP A 356 2.19 0.71 17.31
CA ASP A 356 2.60 1.57 18.43
C ASP A 356 1.86 2.92 18.45
N VAL A 357 1.36 3.36 17.29
CA VAL A 357 0.57 4.59 17.11
C VAL A 357 -0.90 4.31 16.79
N GLY A 358 -1.36 3.06 16.94
CA GLY A 358 -2.74 2.67 16.68
C GLY A 358 -3.10 2.65 15.19
N ARG A 359 -2.09 2.39 14.34
CA ARG A 359 -2.22 2.24 12.89
C ARG A 359 -1.93 0.79 12.50
N GLU A 360 -2.24 0.47 11.25
CA GLU A 360 -1.92 -0.83 10.67
C GLU A 360 -1.09 -0.63 9.40
N TYR A 361 -0.21 -1.60 9.11
CA TYR A 361 0.38 -1.69 7.78
C TYR A 361 -0.70 -2.12 6.78
N GLU A 362 -1.06 -1.23 5.86
CA GLU A 362 -2.09 -1.49 4.86
C GLU A 362 -1.57 -2.43 3.76
N SER A 363 -1.59 -3.75 4.01
CA SER A 363 -1.23 -4.77 3.02
C SER A 363 -2.24 -4.88 1.88
N ASP A 364 -3.47 -4.42 2.09
CA ASP A 364 -4.59 -4.52 1.13
C ASP A 364 -4.50 -3.48 0.01
N VAL A 365 -3.57 -2.52 0.11
CA VAL A 365 -3.29 -1.53 -0.93
C VAL A 365 -2.29 -2.11 -1.95
N ILE A 366 -2.59 -3.30 -2.49
CA ILE A 366 -1.98 -3.74 -3.75
C ILE A 366 -2.69 -3.00 -4.88
N ARG A 367 -2.31 -1.73 -5.07
CA ARG A 367 -2.78 -0.93 -6.20
C ARG A 367 -2.11 -1.44 -7.46
N ILE A 368 -2.86 -2.17 -8.29
CA ILE A 368 -2.39 -2.59 -9.61
C ILE A 368 -2.47 -1.40 -10.55
N ASN A 369 -1.31 -0.84 -10.85
CA ASN A 369 -1.11 0.14 -11.91
C ASN A 369 -0.04 -0.37 -12.90
N SER A 370 0.27 0.46 -13.90
CA SER A 370 1.28 0.19 -14.94
C SER A 370 2.67 -0.19 -14.40
N GLN A 371 2.96 0.08 -13.12
CA GLN A 371 4.24 -0.18 -12.45
C GLN A 371 4.21 -1.41 -11.52
N SER A 372 3.05 -2.07 -11.37
CA SER A 372 2.92 -3.21 -10.47
C SER A 372 3.62 -4.46 -11.00
N GLY A 373 4.35 -5.15 -10.12
CA GLY A 373 5.16 -6.33 -10.48
C GLY A 373 4.33 -7.60 -10.67
N LYS A 374 4.89 -8.57 -11.42
CA LYS A 374 4.27 -9.87 -11.78
C LYS A 374 3.71 -10.65 -10.58
N GLY A 375 4.29 -10.48 -9.39
CA GLY A 375 3.88 -11.16 -8.16
C GLY A 375 2.56 -10.66 -7.56
N GLY A 376 2.20 -9.39 -7.78
CA GLY A 376 1.03 -8.76 -7.13
C GLY A 376 -0.31 -9.34 -7.58
N ILE A 377 -0.46 -9.59 -8.89
CA ILE A 377 -1.71 -10.13 -9.47
C ILE A 377 -1.96 -11.58 -9.02
N ALA A 378 -0.92 -12.42 -9.05
CA ALA A 378 -1.03 -13.80 -8.61
C ALA A 378 -1.33 -13.89 -7.11
N PHE A 379 -0.79 -12.96 -6.31
CA PHE A 379 -1.10 -12.85 -4.89
C PHE A 379 -2.56 -12.46 -4.66
N ILE A 380 -3.08 -11.44 -5.35
CA ILE A 380 -4.49 -11.01 -5.23
C ILE A 380 -5.45 -12.15 -5.60
N LEU A 381 -5.24 -12.80 -6.74
CA LEU A 381 -6.10 -13.91 -7.18
C LEU A 381 -6.12 -15.05 -6.15
N LYS A 382 -4.99 -15.35 -5.52
CA LYS A 382 -4.88 -16.38 -4.49
C LYS A 382 -5.53 -15.95 -3.17
N GLN A 383 -5.23 -14.74 -2.70
CA GLN A 383 -5.62 -14.26 -1.37
C GLN A 383 -7.10 -13.89 -1.32
N ASN A 384 -7.59 -13.15 -2.32
CA ASN A 384 -8.95 -12.62 -2.35
C ASN A 384 -9.95 -13.61 -2.96
N PHE A 385 -9.50 -14.50 -3.85
CA PHE A 385 -10.40 -15.36 -4.64
C PHE A 385 -10.05 -16.85 -4.60
N GLY A 386 -9.00 -17.27 -3.88
CA GLY A 386 -8.58 -18.67 -3.79
C GLY A 386 -8.04 -19.27 -5.09
N ILE A 387 -7.73 -18.44 -6.10
CA ILE A 387 -7.24 -18.84 -7.42
C ILE A 387 -5.70 -18.84 -7.40
N ALA A 388 -5.11 -20.00 -7.17
CA ALA A 388 -3.66 -20.20 -7.28
C ALA A 388 -3.26 -20.48 -8.73
N LEU A 389 -2.65 -19.48 -9.39
CA LEU A 389 -2.22 -19.63 -10.79
C LEU A 389 -1.02 -20.58 -10.94
N PRO A 390 -1.04 -21.48 -11.95
CA PRO A 390 0.15 -22.21 -12.40
C PRO A 390 1.32 -21.28 -12.71
N ASP A 391 2.55 -21.69 -12.39
CA ASP A 391 3.74 -20.85 -12.60
C ASP A 391 3.91 -20.39 -14.05
N LYS A 392 3.61 -21.28 -15.00
CA LYS A 392 3.67 -20.99 -16.45
C LYS A 392 2.59 -20.02 -16.94
N MET A 393 1.53 -19.81 -16.15
CA MET A 393 0.40 -18.94 -16.49
C MET A 393 0.56 -17.53 -15.91
N LYS A 394 1.31 -17.38 -14.80
CA LYS A 394 1.48 -16.10 -14.08
C LYS A 394 1.94 -14.95 -14.97
N GLU A 395 2.84 -15.22 -15.90
CA GLU A 395 3.37 -14.20 -16.80
C GLU A 395 2.32 -13.67 -17.78
N GLU A 396 1.56 -14.57 -18.41
CA GLU A 396 0.50 -14.21 -19.36
C GLU A 396 -0.60 -13.40 -18.69
N VAL A 397 -1.06 -13.85 -17.51
CA VAL A 397 -2.08 -13.13 -16.72
C VAL A 397 -1.55 -11.77 -16.27
N GLY A 398 -0.26 -11.71 -15.89
CA GLY A 398 0.42 -10.46 -15.55
C GLY A 398 0.37 -9.44 -16.68
N TYR A 399 0.69 -9.87 -17.91
CA TYR A 399 0.65 -9.00 -19.09
C TYR A 399 -0.77 -8.57 -19.46
N LEU A 400 -1.76 -9.46 -19.34
CA LEU A 400 -3.16 -9.12 -19.59
C LEU A 400 -3.63 -7.98 -18.69
N MET A 401 -3.48 -8.12 -17.37
CA MET A 401 -3.94 -7.12 -16.41
C MET A 401 -3.22 -5.79 -16.58
N LYS A 402 -1.91 -5.84 -16.84
CA LYS A 402 -1.13 -4.62 -17.12
C LYS A 402 -1.63 -3.93 -18.38
N GLY A 403 -1.88 -4.67 -19.45
CA GLY A 403 -2.41 -4.13 -20.70
C GLY A 403 -3.76 -3.42 -20.51
N VAL A 404 -4.66 -4.00 -19.71
CA VAL A 404 -5.96 -3.38 -19.40
C VAL A 404 -5.79 -2.12 -18.54
N SER A 405 -4.97 -2.17 -17.49
CA SER A 405 -4.69 -1.00 -16.64
C SER A 405 -4.07 0.15 -17.43
N ASP A 406 -3.12 -0.16 -18.32
CA ASP A 406 -2.43 0.81 -19.18
C ASP A 406 -3.40 1.48 -20.16
N GLN A 407 -4.28 0.71 -20.80
CA GLN A 407 -5.27 1.24 -21.76
C GLN A 407 -6.35 2.09 -21.09
N CYS A 408 -6.80 1.69 -19.90
CA CYS A 408 -7.84 2.40 -19.17
C CYS A 408 -7.29 3.57 -18.33
N HIS A 409 -5.97 3.74 -18.24
CA HIS A 409 -5.30 4.70 -17.33
C HIS A 409 -5.86 4.64 -15.91
N LYS A 410 -6.19 3.43 -15.43
CA LYS A 410 -6.91 3.21 -14.18
C LYS A 410 -6.20 2.14 -13.35
N GLU A 411 -6.20 2.35 -12.03
CA GLU A 411 -5.88 1.30 -11.07
C GLU A 411 -6.99 0.23 -11.08
N LEU A 412 -6.59 -1.05 -11.06
CA LEU A 412 -7.53 -2.16 -11.02
C LEU A 412 -7.79 -2.56 -9.57
N ALA A 413 -9.05 -2.49 -9.14
CA ALA A 413 -9.48 -3.05 -7.87
C ALA A 413 -9.43 -4.59 -7.92
N PRO A 414 -9.35 -5.32 -6.78
CA PRO A 414 -9.38 -6.78 -6.77
C PRO A 414 -10.58 -7.37 -7.53
N SER A 415 -11.75 -6.73 -7.45
CA SER A 415 -12.94 -7.11 -8.23
C SER A 415 -12.74 -6.93 -9.75
N ASP A 416 -12.07 -5.86 -10.18
CA ASP A 416 -11.76 -5.62 -11.58
C ASP A 416 -10.80 -6.71 -12.10
N VAL A 417 -9.79 -7.08 -11.31
CA VAL A 417 -8.84 -8.17 -11.63
C VAL A 417 -9.58 -9.50 -11.80
N TYR A 418 -10.47 -9.83 -10.86
CA TYR A 418 -11.25 -11.06 -10.96
C TYR A 418 -12.16 -11.05 -12.19
N GLN A 419 -12.85 -9.94 -12.47
CA GLN A 419 -13.73 -9.84 -13.64
C GLN A 419 -12.96 -10.02 -14.95
N ILE A 420 -11.83 -9.32 -15.11
CA ILE A 420 -10.97 -9.46 -16.31
C ILE A 420 -10.47 -10.89 -16.43
N PHE A 421 -10.08 -11.52 -15.31
CA PHE A 421 -9.62 -12.90 -15.29
C PHE A 421 -10.74 -13.87 -15.69
N GLU A 422 -11.93 -13.68 -15.16
CA GLU A 422 -13.10 -14.51 -15.41
C GLU A 422 -13.54 -14.40 -16.88
N ASP A 423 -13.66 -13.18 -17.40
CA ASP A 423 -14.01 -12.93 -18.79
C ASP A 423 -12.99 -13.53 -19.74
N HIS A 424 -11.71 -13.38 -19.44
CA HIS A 424 -10.66 -13.82 -20.34
C HIS A 424 -10.35 -15.31 -20.21
N TYR A 425 -10.49 -15.96 -19.04
CA TYR A 425 -10.04 -17.35 -18.84
C TYR A 425 -11.12 -18.34 -18.45
N ILE A 426 -12.29 -17.90 -17.96
CA ILE A 426 -13.36 -18.78 -17.46
C ILE A 426 -14.56 -18.78 -18.41
N ASN A 427 -14.98 -17.59 -18.85
CA ASN A 427 -16.23 -17.39 -19.61
C ASN A 427 -16.05 -17.56 -21.14
N GLN A 428 -14.90 -18.05 -21.60
CA GLN A 428 -14.59 -18.23 -23.02
C GLN A 428 -15.36 -19.42 -23.62
N ARG A 429 -16.61 -19.18 -24.07
CA ARG A 429 -17.53 -20.21 -24.60
C ARG A 429 -18.26 -19.77 -25.88
N GLU A 430 -17.74 -18.78 -26.60
CA GLU A 430 -18.44 -18.16 -27.73
C GLU A 430 -18.60 -19.08 -28.95
N ILE A 431 -17.59 -19.89 -29.26
CA ILE A 431 -17.57 -20.75 -30.45
C ILE A 431 -18.28 -22.06 -30.16
N PHE A 432 -18.04 -22.65 -28.99
CA PHE A 432 -18.72 -23.87 -28.57
C PHE A 432 -18.73 -24.05 -27.06
N ASP A 433 -19.64 -24.90 -26.61
CA ASP A 433 -19.73 -25.37 -25.24
C ASP A 433 -19.95 -26.88 -25.17
N ILE A 434 -19.70 -27.48 -24.01
CA ILE A 434 -19.97 -28.89 -23.71
C ILE A 434 -20.94 -28.96 -22.53
N PRO A 435 -22.25 -28.88 -22.77
CA PRO A 435 -23.25 -28.90 -21.70
C PRO A 435 -23.37 -30.27 -21.02
N GLU A 436 -23.03 -31.35 -21.71
CA GLU A 436 -23.26 -32.70 -21.23
C GLU A 436 -22.14 -33.65 -21.68
N CYS A 437 -21.68 -34.47 -20.75
CA CYS A 437 -20.73 -35.53 -21.03
C CYS A 437 -21.00 -36.75 -20.14
N HIS A 438 -21.08 -37.93 -20.77
CA HIS A 438 -21.23 -39.21 -20.09
C HIS A 438 -19.99 -40.06 -20.29
N PHE A 439 -19.51 -40.69 -19.21
CA PHE A 439 -18.29 -41.49 -19.23
C PHE A 439 -18.60 -42.96 -18.95
N LYS A 440 -18.03 -43.84 -19.77
CA LYS A 440 -18.06 -45.28 -19.59
C LYS A 440 -16.64 -45.83 -19.53
N GLN A 441 -16.34 -46.61 -18.50
CA GLN A 441 -15.06 -47.29 -18.40
C GLN A 441 -15.04 -48.49 -19.35
N VAL A 442 -13.99 -48.59 -20.17
CA VAL A 442 -13.80 -49.66 -21.16
C VAL A 442 -12.40 -50.25 -21.00
N GLU A 443 -12.17 -51.43 -21.60
CA GLU A 443 -10.87 -52.09 -21.51
C GLU A 443 -9.77 -51.22 -22.14
N GLY A 444 -8.84 -50.75 -21.32
CA GLY A 444 -7.74 -49.89 -21.74
C GLY A 444 -8.07 -48.41 -21.92
N GLY A 445 -9.16 -47.89 -21.33
CA GLY A 445 -9.42 -46.43 -21.33
C GLY A 445 -10.81 -46.00 -20.83
N ILE A 446 -11.17 -44.76 -21.18
CA ILE A 446 -12.48 -44.14 -20.95
C ILE A 446 -13.11 -43.84 -22.30
N GLU A 447 -14.33 -44.32 -22.51
CA GLU A 447 -15.22 -43.86 -23.57
C GLU A 447 -16.02 -42.67 -23.04
N ALA A 448 -16.08 -41.58 -23.80
CA ALA A 448 -16.85 -40.39 -23.48
C ALA A 448 -17.85 -40.11 -24.60
N GLU A 449 -19.12 -39.97 -24.23
CA GLU A 449 -20.17 -39.39 -25.06
C GLU A 449 -20.25 -37.91 -24.71
N VAL A 450 -19.89 -37.05 -25.66
CA VAL A 450 -19.69 -35.61 -25.47
C VAL A 450 -20.69 -34.85 -26.34
N THR A 451 -21.62 -34.13 -25.72
CA THR A 451 -22.52 -33.23 -26.44
C THR A 451 -21.81 -31.91 -26.66
N ILE A 452 -21.47 -31.58 -27.91
CA ILE A 452 -20.90 -30.29 -28.29
C ILE A 452 -22.02 -29.40 -28.80
N SER A 453 -22.18 -28.23 -28.18
CA SER A 453 -23.13 -27.19 -28.56
C SER A 453 -22.41 -26.08 -29.30
N GLN A 454 -22.86 -25.73 -30.49
CA GLN A 454 -22.31 -24.63 -31.29
C GLN A 454 -23.47 -23.86 -31.93
N GLY A 455 -23.62 -22.58 -31.57
CA GLY A 455 -24.79 -21.79 -31.97
C GLY A 455 -26.10 -22.45 -31.52
N ARG A 456 -26.96 -22.83 -32.48
CA ARG A 456 -28.22 -23.55 -32.22
C ARG A 456 -28.12 -25.06 -32.38
N GLU A 457 -26.98 -25.56 -32.83
CA GLU A 457 -26.78 -26.99 -33.08
C GLU A 457 -26.16 -27.69 -31.87
N ARG A 458 -26.60 -28.91 -31.61
CA ARG A 458 -26.00 -29.82 -30.63
C ARG A 458 -25.69 -31.13 -31.31
N ARG A 459 -24.44 -31.58 -31.21
CA ARG A 459 -24.00 -32.86 -31.80
C ARG A 459 -23.32 -33.72 -30.74
N VAL A 460 -23.66 -35.01 -30.75
CA VAL A 460 -23.11 -35.98 -29.82
C VAL A 460 -21.92 -36.67 -30.46
N ILE A 461 -20.76 -36.58 -29.80
CA ILE A 461 -19.49 -37.12 -30.28
C ILE A 461 -19.01 -38.17 -29.28
N ILE A 462 -18.83 -39.41 -29.76
CA ILE A 462 -18.34 -40.51 -28.93
C ILE A 462 -16.88 -40.77 -29.27
N THR A 463 -16.01 -40.62 -28.28
CA THR A 463 -14.56 -40.80 -28.41
C THR A 463 -13.97 -41.57 -27.24
N ASN A 464 -12.82 -42.21 -27.49
CA ASN A 464 -12.04 -42.88 -26.47
C ASN A 464 -10.82 -42.05 -26.08
N GLY A 465 -10.42 -42.13 -24.82
CA GLY A 465 -9.19 -41.55 -24.28
C GLY A 465 -8.63 -42.38 -23.15
N ASN A 466 -7.41 -42.08 -22.73
CA ASN A 466 -6.79 -42.78 -21.59
C ASN A 466 -7.26 -42.26 -20.22
N GLY A 467 -7.96 -41.12 -20.21
CA GLY A 467 -8.68 -40.55 -19.07
C GLY A 467 -9.86 -39.72 -19.54
N ARG A 468 -10.69 -39.26 -18.60
CA ARG A 468 -11.90 -38.47 -18.89
C ARG A 468 -11.60 -37.21 -19.71
N LEU A 469 -10.62 -36.43 -19.27
CA LEU A 469 -10.22 -35.19 -19.96
C LEU A 469 -9.64 -35.45 -21.36
N ASP A 470 -8.85 -36.51 -21.54
CA ASP A 470 -8.31 -36.89 -22.86
C ASP A 470 -9.43 -37.35 -23.81
N ALA A 471 -10.41 -38.09 -23.32
CA ALA A 471 -11.56 -38.53 -24.11
C ALA A 471 -12.38 -37.32 -24.62
N VAL A 472 -12.61 -36.32 -23.77
CA VAL A 472 -13.26 -35.05 -24.16
C VAL A 472 -12.39 -34.25 -25.13
N SER A 473 -11.09 -34.15 -24.89
CA SER A 473 -10.15 -33.50 -25.81
C SER A 473 -10.17 -34.14 -27.20
N ASN A 474 -10.28 -35.46 -27.26
CA ASN A 474 -10.39 -36.19 -28.52
C ASN A 474 -11.71 -35.90 -29.25
N ALA A 475 -12.83 -35.69 -28.54
CA ALA A 475 -14.10 -35.26 -29.14
C ALA A 475 -13.96 -33.90 -29.81
N ILE A 476 -13.36 -32.92 -29.12
CA ILE A 476 -13.12 -31.57 -29.65
C ILE A 476 -12.24 -31.64 -30.91
N LYS A 477 -11.15 -32.41 -30.87
CA LYS A 477 -10.24 -32.60 -32.02
C LYS A 477 -10.95 -33.22 -33.23
N LEU A 478 -11.83 -34.19 -32.99
CA LEU A 478 -12.58 -34.85 -34.05
C LEU A 478 -13.62 -33.90 -34.66
N TYR A 479 -14.36 -33.18 -33.82
CA TYR A 479 -15.42 -32.26 -34.21
C TYR A 479 -14.89 -31.09 -35.04
N PHE A 480 -13.87 -30.38 -34.55
CA PHE A 480 -13.28 -29.23 -35.27
C PHE A 480 -12.21 -29.61 -36.28
N GLY A 481 -11.71 -30.83 -36.22
CA GLY A 481 -10.63 -31.26 -37.10
C GLY A 481 -9.24 -30.75 -36.76
N VAL A 482 -9.06 -30.26 -35.54
CA VAL A 482 -7.84 -29.66 -35.04
C VAL A 482 -6.88 -30.69 -34.44
N SER A 483 -5.62 -30.28 -34.29
CA SER A 483 -4.60 -31.10 -33.65
C SER A 483 -3.81 -30.25 -32.65
N TYR A 484 -4.01 -30.52 -31.36
CA TYR A 484 -3.26 -29.89 -30.27
C TYR A 484 -2.81 -30.92 -29.22
N GLU A 485 -1.81 -30.55 -28.43
CA GLU A 485 -1.31 -31.33 -27.28
C GLU A 485 -1.77 -30.70 -25.97
N LEU A 486 -2.27 -31.52 -25.04
CA LEU A 486 -2.54 -31.07 -23.67
C LEU A 486 -1.20 -31.04 -22.92
N SER A 487 -0.68 -29.84 -22.69
CA SER A 487 0.69 -29.57 -22.25
C SER A 487 0.81 -29.35 -20.75
N SER A 488 -0.25 -28.83 -20.12
CA SER A 488 -0.26 -28.56 -18.68
C SER A 488 -1.67 -28.76 -18.11
N TYR A 489 -1.71 -29.32 -16.91
CA TYR A 489 -2.92 -29.53 -16.13
C TYR A 489 -2.57 -29.39 -14.65
N GLU A 490 -3.28 -28.51 -13.96
CA GLU A 490 -3.19 -28.31 -12.51
C GLU A 490 -4.60 -28.12 -11.95
N GLU A 491 -4.82 -28.56 -10.71
CA GLU A 491 -6.10 -28.40 -10.02
C GLU A 491 -5.92 -28.18 -8.52
N HIS A 492 -6.83 -27.42 -7.91
CA HIS A 492 -6.90 -27.26 -6.46
C HIS A 492 -8.29 -26.83 -5.98
N ALA A 493 -8.55 -26.99 -4.68
CA ALA A 493 -9.77 -26.50 -4.03
C ALA A 493 -9.67 -25.01 -3.70
N VAL A 494 -10.67 -24.22 -4.10
CA VAL A 494 -10.72 -22.76 -3.89
C VAL A 494 -11.08 -22.40 -2.45
N SER A 495 -11.87 -23.24 -1.78
CA SER A 495 -12.31 -23.05 -0.39
C SER A 495 -12.22 -24.35 0.43
N LYS A 496 -12.33 -24.26 1.76
CA LYS A 496 -12.33 -25.43 2.67
C LYS A 496 -13.76 -25.91 2.93
N GLY A 497 -14.01 -27.22 2.81
CA GLY A 497 -15.29 -27.87 3.14
C GLY A 497 -15.74 -28.89 2.10
N SER A 498 -16.78 -29.67 2.38
CA SER A 498 -17.32 -30.69 1.47
C SER A 498 -18.10 -30.12 0.26
N SER A 499 -18.38 -28.81 0.26
CA SER A 499 -19.01 -28.05 -0.82
C SER A 499 -18.02 -27.09 -1.50
N SER A 500 -16.72 -27.39 -1.45
CA SER A 500 -15.69 -26.54 -2.04
C SER A 500 -15.71 -26.59 -3.57
N ARG A 501 -15.62 -25.42 -4.22
CA ARG A 501 -15.39 -25.34 -5.68
C ARG A 501 -13.96 -25.77 -6.01
N ALA A 502 -13.81 -26.52 -7.10
CA ALA A 502 -12.53 -26.90 -7.67
C ALA A 502 -12.15 -25.96 -8.82
N ALA A 503 -10.92 -25.45 -8.79
CA ALA A 503 -10.31 -24.72 -9.91
C ALA A 503 -9.42 -25.66 -10.71
N ALA A 504 -9.69 -25.78 -12.01
CA ALA A 504 -8.86 -26.53 -12.95
C ALA A 504 -8.24 -25.60 -13.98
N TYR A 505 -6.98 -25.85 -14.31
CA TYR A 505 -6.19 -25.07 -15.27
C TYR A 505 -5.72 -25.99 -16.38
N VAL A 506 -6.07 -25.69 -17.62
CA VAL A 506 -5.69 -26.50 -18.79
C VAL A 506 -4.91 -25.64 -19.78
N GLY A 507 -3.70 -26.08 -20.12
CA GLY A 507 -2.87 -25.49 -21.16
C GLY A 507 -2.78 -26.40 -22.38
N ILE A 508 -3.26 -25.93 -23.54
CA ILE A 508 -3.13 -26.64 -24.82
C ILE A 508 -2.09 -25.97 -25.73
N LEU A 509 -1.24 -26.77 -26.35
CA LEU A 509 -0.23 -26.33 -27.30
C LEU A 509 -0.71 -26.65 -28.72
N CYS A 510 -0.96 -25.62 -29.52
CA CYS A 510 -1.33 -25.72 -30.94
C CYS A 510 -0.36 -24.85 -31.75
N GLU A 511 0.27 -25.44 -32.78
CA GLU A 511 1.22 -24.75 -33.67
C GLU A 511 2.34 -23.94 -32.95
N GLY A 512 2.77 -24.40 -31.78
CA GLY A 512 3.81 -23.74 -30.98
C GLY A 512 3.30 -22.63 -30.05
N LYS A 513 2.01 -22.29 -30.11
CA LYS A 513 1.35 -21.32 -29.22
C LYS A 513 0.57 -22.03 -28.10
N MET A 514 0.75 -21.55 -26.87
CA MET A 514 0.04 -22.04 -25.70
C MET A 514 -1.28 -21.28 -25.52
N TYR A 515 -2.34 -22.01 -25.20
CA TYR A 515 -3.65 -21.46 -24.87
C TYR A 515 -4.09 -21.99 -23.50
N TRP A 516 -4.32 -21.07 -22.57
CA TRP A 516 -4.80 -21.40 -21.22
C TRP A 516 -6.30 -21.17 -21.08
N GLY A 517 -6.94 -22.13 -20.41
CA GLY A 517 -8.32 -22.02 -19.95
C GLY A 517 -8.44 -22.46 -18.50
N VAL A 518 -9.43 -21.88 -17.82
CA VAL A 518 -9.70 -22.10 -16.40
C VAL A 518 -11.16 -22.51 -16.24
N GLY A 519 -11.40 -23.50 -15.38
CA GLY A 519 -12.73 -23.95 -15.02
C GLY A 519 -12.93 -23.84 -13.52
N LEU A 520 -14.15 -23.49 -13.11
CA LEU A 520 -14.56 -23.40 -11.72
C LEU A 520 -15.91 -24.10 -11.54
N ASP A 521 -15.92 -25.26 -10.90
CA ASP A 521 -17.14 -26.04 -10.66
C ASP A 521 -17.02 -26.81 -9.33
N GLU A 522 -18.15 -27.22 -8.73
CA GLU A 522 -18.14 -28.11 -7.55
C GLU A 522 -17.69 -29.52 -7.94
N ASP A 523 -17.92 -29.92 -9.19
CA ASP A 523 -17.45 -31.17 -9.77
C ASP A 523 -16.10 -30.98 -10.45
N ILE A 524 -15.08 -31.69 -9.97
CA ILE A 524 -13.71 -31.67 -10.48
C ILE A 524 -13.65 -31.98 -11.99
N ILE A 525 -14.48 -32.91 -12.47
CA ILE A 525 -14.53 -33.28 -13.89
C ILE A 525 -15.17 -32.18 -14.71
N LYS A 526 -16.28 -31.58 -14.25
CA LYS A 526 -16.89 -30.43 -14.94
C LYS A 526 -15.96 -29.23 -14.98
N SER A 527 -15.24 -28.95 -13.88
CA SER A 527 -14.22 -27.91 -13.82
C SER A 527 -13.12 -28.16 -14.86
N SER A 528 -12.62 -29.39 -14.96
CA SER A 528 -11.60 -29.77 -15.95
C SER A 528 -12.11 -29.64 -17.40
N ILE A 529 -13.37 -30.02 -17.67
CA ILE A 529 -14.00 -29.86 -18.99
C ILE A 529 -14.16 -28.37 -19.32
N ALA A 530 -14.65 -27.56 -18.38
CA ALA A 530 -14.80 -26.12 -18.56
C ALA A 530 -13.47 -25.43 -18.88
N ALA A 531 -12.40 -25.80 -18.19
CA ALA A 531 -11.05 -25.30 -18.47
C ALA A 531 -10.60 -25.65 -19.89
N LEU A 532 -10.85 -26.88 -20.34
CA LEU A 532 -10.53 -27.33 -21.70
C LEU A 532 -11.39 -26.64 -22.76
N VAL A 533 -12.69 -26.41 -22.50
CA VAL A 533 -13.59 -25.65 -23.37
C VAL A 533 -13.09 -24.22 -23.53
N SER A 534 -12.72 -23.56 -22.43
CA SER A 534 -12.15 -22.21 -22.45
C SER A 534 -10.87 -22.13 -23.30
N ALA A 535 -9.92 -23.04 -23.05
CA ALA A 535 -8.69 -23.11 -23.83
C ALA A 535 -8.97 -23.40 -25.32
N GLY A 536 -9.92 -24.30 -25.59
CA GLY A 536 -10.35 -24.69 -26.94
C GLY A 536 -11.02 -23.54 -27.70
N ASN A 537 -11.84 -22.72 -27.04
CA ASN A 537 -12.47 -21.55 -27.64
C ASN A 537 -11.42 -20.50 -28.03
N LYS A 538 -10.45 -20.21 -27.16
CA LYS A 538 -9.35 -19.28 -27.50
C LYS A 538 -8.52 -19.75 -28.69
N MET A 539 -8.20 -21.05 -28.72
CA MET A 539 -7.51 -21.64 -29.86
C MET A 539 -8.37 -21.55 -31.12
N ALA A 540 -9.64 -21.94 -31.06
CA ALA A 540 -10.54 -21.87 -32.20
C ALA A 540 -10.69 -20.44 -32.74
N GLN A 541 -10.76 -19.43 -31.86
CA GLN A 541 -10.79 -18.02 -32.27
C GLN A 541 -9.49 -17.61 -32.98
N SER A 542 -8.32 -17.99 -32.42
CA SER A 542 -7.01 -17.71 -33.01
C SER A 542 -6.82 -18.39 -34.38
N GLU A 543 -7.37 -19.60 -34.55
CA GLU A 543 -7.30 -20.38 -35.78
C GLU A 543 -8.46 -20.09 -36.75
N ASN A 544 -9.32 -19.09 -36.45
CA ASN A 544 -10.52 -18.72 -37.22
C ASN A 544 -11.48 -19.88 -37.50
N ILE A 545 -11.66 -20.78 -36.53
CA ILE A 545 -12.56 -21.91 -36.60
C ILE A 545 -13.95 -21.48 -36.12
N THR A 546 -14.87 -21.34 -37.06
CA THR A 546 -16.24 -20.85 -36.77
C THR A 546 -17.28 -21.96 -36.71
N GLU A 547 -17.03 -23.11 -37.34
CA GLU A 547 -17.97 -24.22 -37.47
C GLU A 547 -17.27 -25.58 -37.30
N GLY A 548 -18.00 -26.54 -36.74
CA GLY A 548 -17.59 -27.94 -36.70
C GLY A 548 -17.62 -28.57 -38.10
N ARG A 549 -16.87 -29.65 -38.27
CA ARG A 549 -16.92 -30.44 -39.50
C ARG A 549 -18.33 -30.98 -39.76
N GLU A 550 -18.65 -31.22 -41.03
CA GLU A 550 -19.91 -31.85 -41.43
C GLU A 550 -20.11 -33.19 -40.67
N GLU A 551 -21.33 -33.45 -40.21
CA GLU A 551 -21.67 -34.65 -39.40
C GLU A 551 -21.19 -35.94 -40.06
N ARG A 552 -21.41 -36.07 -41.36
CA ARG A 552 -21.00 -37.24 -42.14
C ARG A 552 -19.50 -37.49 -42.09
N ILE A 553 -18.65 -36.46 -42.22
CA ILE A 553 -17.20 -36.68 -42.15
C ILE A 553 -16.76 -37.02 -40.73
N VAL A 554 -17.42 -36.46 -39.71
CA VAL A 554 -17.16 -36.79 -38.31
C VAL A 554 -17.46 -38.27 -38.05
N GLU A 555 -18.58 -38.80 -38.53
CA GLU A 555 -18.96 -40.21 -38.41
C GLU A 555 -18.01 -41.14 -39.17
N ILE A 556 -17.65 -40.79 -40.41
CA ILE A 556 -16.67 -41.55 -41.20
C ILE A 556 -15.34 -41.63 -40.45
N MET A 557 -14.85 -40.50 -39.94
CA MET A 557 -13.59 -40.44 -39.21
C MET A 557 -13.66 -41.17 -37.87
N ARG A 558 -14.80 -41.16 -37.18
CA ARG A 558 -15.07 -41.97 -35.99
C ARG A 558 -14.99 -43.46 -36.34
N TYR A 559 -15.64 -43.91 -37.41
CA TYR A 559 -15.61 -45.30 -37.83
C TYR A 559 -14.19 -45.75 -38.17
N VAL A 560 -13.43 -44.92 -38.89
CA VAL A 560 -12.00 -45.17 -39.18
C VAL A 560 -11.17 -45.28 -37.90
N GLN A 561 -11.45 -44.45 -36.89
CA GLN A 561 -10.76 -44.50 -35.60
C GLN A 561 -11.20 -45.66 -34.72
N ALA A 562 -12.42 -46.18 -34.84
CA ALA A 562 -12.86 -47.36 -34.10
C ALA A 562 -12.31 -48.65 -34.73
N ASN A 563 -12.20 -48.69 -36.06
CA ASN A 563 -11.86 -49.88 -36.84
C ASN A 563 -10.45 -49.80 -37.47
N TYR A 564 -9.55 -48.97 -36.95
CA TYR A 564 -8.23 -48.66 -37.56
C TYR A 564 -7.37 -49.88 -37.90
N LYS A 565 -7.61 -51.03 -37.26
CA LYS A 565 -6.84 -52.26 -37.45
C LYS A 565 -7.07 -52.84 -38.84
N SER A 566 -8.32 -52.94 -39.29
CA SER A 566 -8.70 -53.63 -40.52
C SER A 566 -9.55 -52.80 -41.49
N VAL A 567 -9.94 -51.58 -41.14
CA VAL A 567 -10.88 -50.78 -41.95
C VAL A 567 -10.45 -50.67 -43.41
N THR A 568 -11.40 -50.92 -44.31
CA THR A 568 -11.22 -50.79 -45.77
C THR A 568 -12.19 -49.78 -46.37
N LEU A 569 -11.91 -49.33 -47.60
CA LEU A 569 -12.86 -48.49 -48.36
C LEU A 569 -14.14 -49.25 -48.72
N ASP A 570 -14.08 -50.58 -48.86
CA ASP A 570 -15.25 -51.45 -49.05
C ASP A 570 -16.19 -51.36 -47.86
N GLU A 571 -15.68 -51.57 -46.65
CA GLU A 571 -16.46 -51.48 -45.41
C GLU A 571 -17.08 -50.09 -45.21
N LEU A 572 -16.36 -49.01 -45.52
CA LEU A 572 -16.92 -47.66 -45.46
C LEU A 572 -18.00 -47.44 -46.55
N SER A 573 -17.82 -48.01 -47.74
CA SER A 573 -18.77 -47.90 -48.84
C SER A 573 -20.11 -48.53 -48.50
N GLU A 574 -20.06 -49.71 -47.87
CA GLU A 574 -21.25 -50.43 -47.40
C GLU A 574 -21.94 -49.71 -46.24
N ASN A 575 -21.19 -49.31 -45.21
CA ASN A 575 -21.75 -48.72 -43.99
C ASN A 575 -22.33 -47.31 -44.19
N PHE A 576 -21.73 -46.51 -45.08
CA PHE A 576 -22.18 -45.13 -45.32
C PHE A 576 -22.99 -44.99 -46.62
N HIS A 577 -23.24 -46.09 -47.34
CA HIS A 577 -23.98 -46.13 -48.62
C HIS A 577 -23.42 -45.16 -49.69
N LEU A 578 -22.09 -45.05 -49.78
CA LEU A 578 -21.39 -44.16 -50.70
C LEU A 578 -20.45 -44.95 -51.62
N SER A 579 -20.25 -44.51 -52.87
CA SER A 579 -19.27 -45.16 -53.75
C SER A 579 -17.83 -44.92 -53.30
N LYS A 580 -16.93 -45.88 -53.51
CA LYS A 580 -15.50 -45.76 -53.12
C LYS A 580 -14.78 -44.52 -53.71
N PRO A 581 -14.99 -44.15 -54.99
CA PRO A 581 -14.36 -42.94 -55.55
C PRO A 581 -14.88 -41.68 -54.86
N TYR A 582 -16.17 -41.63 -54.55
CA TYR A 582 -16.76 -40.52 -53.82
C TYR A 582 -16.23 -40.46 -52.39
N LEU A 583 -16.18 -41.57 -51.65
CA LEU A 583 -15.60 -41.61 -50.29
C LEU A 583 -14.15 -41.13 -50.25
N SER A 584 -13.31 -41.58 -51.17
CA SER A 584 -11.90 -41.19 -51.21
C SER A 584 -11.75 -39.69 -51.49
N LYS A 585 -12.55 -39.15 -52.42
CA LYS A 585 -12.59 -37.72 -52.72
C LYS A 585 -13.15 -36.92 -51.53
N TYR A 586 -14.25 -37.37 -50.96
CA TYR A 586 -14.95 -36.74 -49.85
C TYR A 586 -14.07 -36.64 -48.60
N ILE A 587 -13.38 -37.72 -48.21
CA ILE A 587 -12.41 -37.70 -47.10
C ILE A 587 -11.27 -36.71 -47.38
N LYS A 588 -10.72 -36.71 -48.60
CA LYS A 588 -9.62 -35.82 -48.97
C LYS A 588 -10.03 -34.35 -48.96
N GLU A 589 -11.22 -34.03 -49.47
CA GLU A 589 -11.76 -32.67 -49.49
C GLU A 589 -12.05 -32.14 -48.09
N HIS A 590 -12.60 -32.97 -47.19
CA HIS A 590 -13.04 -32.53 -45.86
C HIS A 590 -11.99 -32.68 -44.75
N THR A 591 -10.91 -33.45 -44.99
CA THR A 591 -9.86 -33.66 -43.97
C THR A 591 -8.47 -33.25 -44.42
N GLY A 592 -8.28 -32.95 -45.71
CA GLY A 592 -6.98 -32.69 -46.33
C GLY A 592 -6.10 -33.93 -46.50
N ALA A 593 -6.54 -35.10 -46.03
CA ALA A 593 -5.78 -36.35 -46.04
C ALA A 593 -6.52 -37.45 -46.84
N THR A 594 -5.77 -38.34 -47.47
CA THR A 594 -6.34 -39.54 -48.08
C THR A 594 -6.81 -40.54 -47.01
N PHE A 595 -7.72 -41.45 -47.38
CA PHE A 595 -8.16 -42.54 -46.50
C PHE A 595 -6.98 -43.32 -45.88
N GLN A 596 -5.96 -43.65 -46.69
CA GLN A 596 -4.77 -44.37 -46.21
C GLN A 596 -3.96 -43.55 -45.19
N GLU A 597 -3.86 -42.24 -45.38
CA GLU A 597 -3.22 -41.34 -44.41
C GLU A 597 -4.03 -41.21 -43.12
N ALA A 598 -5.35 -41.16 -43.21
CA ALA A 598 -6.25 -41.15 -42.06
C ALA A 598 -6.11 -42.43 -41.21
N VAL A 599 -6.12 -43.61 -41.85
CA VAL A 599 -5.89 -44.91 -41.19
C VAL A 599 -4.50 -44.94 -40.56
N LYS A 600 -3.46 -44.54 -41.30
CA LYS A 600 -2.09 -44.48 -40.77
C LYS A 600 -1.98 -43.58 -39.55
N LYS A 601 -2.64 -42.41 -39.55
CA LYS A 601 -2.66 -41.49 -38.42
C LYS A 601 -3.35 -42.12 -37.20
N ALA A 602 -4.47 -42.82 -37.40
CA ALA A 602 -5.17 -43.54 -36.33
C ALA A 602 -4.29 -44.65 -35.72
N ARG A 603 -3.63 -45.46 -36.55
CA ARG A 603 -2.70 -46.51 -36.11
C ARG A 603 -1.51 -45.95 -35.33
N MET A 604 -0.90 -44.87 -35.81
CA MET A 604 0.24 -44.21 -35.14
C MET A 604 -0.18 -43.62 -33.78
N LYS A 605 -1.37 -43.00 -33.70
CA LYS A 605 -1.93 -42.48 -32.44
C LYS A 605 -2.13 -43.60 -31.41
N LYS A 606 -2.71 -44.73 -31.81
CA LYS A 606 -2.87 -45.89 -30.92
C LYS A 606 -1.53 -46.47 -30.51
N ALA A 607 -0.57 -46.55 -31.42
CA ALA A 607 0.77 -47.04 -31.11
C ALA A 607 1.48 -46.15 -30.08
N ARG A 608 1.35 -44.82 -30.20
CA ARG A 608 1.86 -43.85 -29.22
C ARG A 608 1.27 -44.08 -27.84
N ALA A 609 -0.05 -44.32 -27.75
CA ALA A 609 -0.72 -44.62 -26.48
C ALA A 609 -0.21 -45.93 -25.86
N MET A 610 -0.18 -47.02 -26.64
CA MET A 610 0.30 -48.33 -26.17
C MET A 610 1.77 -48.31 -25.73
N LEU A 611 2.62 -47.49 -26.37
CA LEU A 611 4.02 -47.31 -25.97
C LEU A 611 4.18 -46.64 -24.60
N LYS A 612 3.22 -45.79 -24.20
CA LYS A 612 3.19 -45.13 -22.88
C LYS A 612 2.55 -46.02 -21.81
N GLU A 613 1.46 -46.68 -22.15
CA GLU A 613 0.55 -47.30 -21.18
C GLU A 613 0.84 -48.78 -20.94
N THR A 614 1.63 -49.43 -21.81
CA THR A 614 1.89 -50.86 -21.73
C THR A 614 3.37 -51.19 -21.82
N ASN A 615 3.73 -52.32 -21.22
CA ASN A 615 5.07 -52.92 -21.32
C ASN A 615 5.20 -53.87 -22.54
N GLN A 616 4.23 -53.89 -23.46
CA GLN A 616 4.29 -54.73 -24.66
C GLN A 616 5.50 -54.38 -25.51
N THR A 617 6.13 -55.37 -26.15
CA THR A 617 7.28 -55.12 -27.03
C THR A 617 6.89 -54.28 -28.25
N VAL A 618 7.86 -53.61 -28.89
CA VAL A 618 7.59 -52.80 -30.09
C VAL A 618 7.02 -53.67 -31.22
N GLU A 619 7.46 -54.92 -31.29
CA GLU A 619 6.96 -55.95 -32.20
C GLU A 619 5.48 -56.24 -31.94
N SER A 620 5.10 -56.44 -30.67
CA SER A 620 3.71 -56.70 -30.28
C SER A 620 2.80 -55.49 -30.56
N ILE A 621 3.28 -54.28 -30.30
CA ILE A 621 2.53 -53.04 -30.58
C ILE A 621 2.32 -52.86 -32.08
N ALA A 622 3.36 -53.10 -32.90
CA ALA A 622 3.24 -53.01 -34.35
C ALA A 622 2.15 -53.94 -34.90
N ALA A 623 2.09 -55.19 -34.41
CA ALA A 623 1.05 -56.15 -34.77
C ALA A 623 -0.34 -55.69 -34.28
N ASN A 624 -0.44 -55.20 -33.04
CA ASN A 624 -1.71 -54.77 -32.45
C ASN A 624 -2.33 -53.56 -33.16
N VAL A 625 -1.50 -52.67 -33.69
CA VAL A 625 -1.96 -51.50 -34.46
C VAL A 625 -2.13 -51.78 -35.97
N GLY A 626 -1.92 -53.02 -36.42
CA GLY A 626 -2.23 -53.44 -37.79
C GLY A 626 -1.09 -53.28 -38.80
N TYR A 627 0.18 -53.39 -38.37
CA TYR A 627 1.34 -53.48 -39.27
C TYR A 627 1.91 -54.90 -39.30
N GLU A 628 2.18 -55.42 -40.49
CA GLU A 628 2.70 -56.78 -40.70
C GLU A 628 4.19 -56.92 -40.34
N THR A 629 4.98 -55.85 -40.54
CA THR A 629 6.44 -55.85 -40.28
C THR A 629 6.85 -54.70 -39.37
N VAL A 630 7.73 -54.99 -38.42
CA VAL A 630 8.18 -54.04 -37.38
C VAL A 630 9.11 -52.98 -37.96
N GLU A 631 9.89 -53.31 -39.00
CA GLU A 631 10.74 -52.38 -39.73
C GLU A 631 9.92 -51.27 -40.39
N HIS A 632 8.79 -51.65 -41.02
CA HIS A 632 7.89 -50.69 -41.64
C HIS A 632 7.25 -49.77 -40.61
N PHE A 633 6.78 -50.33 -39.48
CA PHE A 633 6.24 -49.58 -38.36
C PHE A 633 7.27 -48.58 -37.79
N ASN A 634 8.49 -49.04 -37.49
CA ASN A 634 9.58 -48.21 -36.97
C ASN A 634 9.91 -47.03 -37.90
N ARG A 635 10.01 -47.27 -39.21
CA ARG A 635 10.27 -46.23 -40.20
C ARG A 635 9.17 -45.17 -40.21
N LEU A 636 7.90 -45.61 -40.19
CA LEU A 636 6.76 -44.70 -40.19
C LEU A 636 6.64 -43.91 -38.88
N PHE A 637 6.84 -44.57 -37.74
CA PHE A 637 6.80 -43.93 -36.43
C PHE A 637 7.90 -42.87 -36.31
N LYS A 638 9.12 -43.18 -36.74
CA LYS A 638 10.23 -42.22 -36.79
C LYS A 638 9.94 -41.04 -37.71
N LYS A 639 9.31 -41.28 -38.87
CA LYS A 639 8.89 -40.19 -39.77
C LYS A 639 7.84 -39.29 -39.12
N THR A 640 6.91 -39.85 -38.35
CA THR A 640 5.80 -39.10 -37.74
C THR A 640 6.20 -38.35 -36.46
N TYR A 641 7.02 -38.96 -35.61
CA TYR A 641 7.35 -38.41 -34.28
C TYR A 641 8.82 -37.98 -34.12
N GLN A 642 9.60 -38.03 -35.21
CA GLN A 642 11.02 -37.68 -35.26
C GLN A 642 11.93 -38.51 -34.34
N MET A 643 11.42 -39.60 -33.75
CA MET A 643 12.16 -40.51 -32.87
C MET A 643 11.65 -41.95 -33.03
N THR A 644 12.46 -42.94 -32.69
CA THR A 644 12.04 -44.35 -32.76
C THR A 644 11.05 -44.70 -31.64
N PRO A 645 10.19 -45.72 -31.79
CA PRO A 645 9.30 -46.21 -30.72
C PRO A 645 10.03 -46.49 -29.40
N VAL A 646 11.24 -47.03 -29.47
CA VAL A 646 12.08 -47.32 -28.29
C VAL A 646 12.57 -46.04 -27.62
N GLN A 647 13.04 -45.06 -28.41
CA GLN A 647 13.42 -43.75 -27.88
C GLN A 647 12.24 -43.04 -27.22
N PHE A 648 11.09 -43.06 -27.87
CA PHE A 648 9.84 -42.49 -27.35
C PHE A 648 9.44 -43.11 -26.01
N ARG A 649 9.48 -44.45 -25.88
CA ARG A 649 9.19 -45.11 -24.61
C ARG A 649 10.19 -44.73 -23.52
N ARG A 650 11.48 -44.66 -23.83
CA ARG A 650 12.53 -44.31 -22.86
C ARG A 650 12.39 -42.90 -22.30
N GLU A 651 11.97 -41.94 -23.12
CA GLU A 651 11.74 -40.55 -22.67
C GLU A 651 10.50 -40.41 -21.79
N ASN A 652 9.46 -41.20 -22.05
CA ASN A 652 8.22 -41.17 -21.26
C ASN A 652 8.29 -41.99 -19.95
N LEU A 653 9.34 -42.81 -19.74
CA LEU A 653 9.62 -43.50 -18.47
C LEU A 653 10.51 -42.69 -17.50
N LYS A 654 11.08 -41.55 -17.95
CA LYS A 654 11.95 -40.67 -17.17
C LYS A 654 11.26 -39.43 -16.61
N LYS A 655 10.00 -39.19 -17.01
CA LYS A 655 9.07 -38.23 -16.42
C LYS A 655 8.09 -39.01 -15.56
#